data_AF-A0AAU4AUQ3-F1
#
_entry.id   AF-A0AAU4AUQ3-F1
#
_cell.length_a   1.000
_cell.length_b   1.000
_cell.length_c   1.000
_cell.angle_alpha   90.00
_cell.angle_beta   90.00
_cell.angle_gamma   90.00
#
_symmetry.space_group_name_H-M   'P 1'
#
loop_
_entity.id
_entity.type
_entity.pdbx_description
1 polymer ?
#
loop_
_entity_poly.entity_id
_entity_poly.type
_entity_poly.pdbx_seq_one_letter_code
_entity_poly.pdbx_strand_id
1 'polypeptide(L)'
;MVPATDRVLAAGVSGFLHQRQGVAGVVWTGYATGADRTLPALAGLPGASFVSAGGDALFWLDVNAGVLRVAAPDHDSPTTYPIPAGWTVADLAENGTRALAFKPVSSAGPGQLEVLDLGADGGVTPVPVTGLPDGALISATPTNGTTDGDRHGIVQYQARTGAATQYALVDLDTGAAVPVPGMSGATRVLLTPSDVAWVLRDTTHVATVVKMLPQSAVLDGSAASMTPASVTIPDLASYTFLPVGDHLLTVETQSLAAPAPKPLVDHPFGGGDATTVMGADLGAPAAASDGSVLSVGGADATVSGVHRYQAAAGGALADTTVLDLPPLPSTNAGLSLANGFLRHIENIPAAGAQQAHLALHNYPIAAGTDTGSGRFGGSYPATLPATALPCEAGKSCVRTVDGNWYGTSFLMADGPGPDSRIHSEIDGATSTMTVPLPFEGGRIVDASLDYQVVESATTQYVVQTGQREVSARGPVTGAALWDNTFWQASTTGAAGTVNAFDLTSYPTKAVRSIATGVACRPTELQVSQHWLYWSCGTTGHAGVYDLASGRKIAVPPGRALLGDGYLVQHDAAAGRLVMTDFHSGTAAAPVRLADLPDSGLTDDRGITFAVDRHGSDVAYVAADRTVHVLAPGVPASPLTATAPTGQQQVYPRSSSTGVFNAYITLDRPVDGWQLTISDAATGKTAATFNGGPAHEIVSVQWGGHLASGALALSGPYKWKLTATAGGAATAVQGASGTLVVFCGALRFRSYDCDGQQAMLGVRHGPYGGYEGHWWGATATGGLVDGGYTDDWIPGTGPGDTSALVPFGDINGDGTGDLLARDPSGVLTAYLGLGQAYFNTGEADVKRVRIGGGWNIYNTLLSTGDLNGDGHDDLVARDAAGVLWFYAGTGKSSLTSRVRIGGGWNTYTKLVATGDLTGDGAGDLVAVDGSGVMWRYSGNKQGGFTTRVKIGAGWTMYNTIVGFGDLSHDGNNDLVARDSAGRLWRYDGTASGVFSGARVQIGSGFNSYVGLY
;
A
#
# COMPACT_ATOMS: atom_id res chain seq x y z
N MET A 1 2.28 0.57 32.68
CA MET A 1 2.90 1.86 33.11
C MET A 1 3.10 2.66 31.85
N VAL A 2 2.60 3.89 31.81
CA VAL A 2 2.69 4.78 30.65
C VAL A 2 3.61 5.95 30.95
N PRO A 3 4.31 6.51 29.95
CA PRO A 3 5.14 7.69 30.15
C PRO A 3 4.31 8.83 30.72
N ALA A 4 4.84 9.54 31.71
CA ALA A 4 4.24 10.81 32.11
C ALA A 4 4.52 11.83 31.00
N THR A 5 3.47 12.50 30.55
CA THR A 5 3.58 13.56 29.55
C THR A 5 3.55 14.94 30.21
N ASP A 6 4.22 15.88 29.57
CA ASP A 6 4.19 17.29 29.91
C ASP A 6 4.06 18.11 28.63
N ARG A 7 3.53 19.32 28.73
CA ARG A 7 3.41 20.24 27.61
C ARG A 7 3.98 21.58 28.00
N VAL A 8 5.13 21.92 27.43
CA VAL A 8 5.71 23.26 27.53
C VAL A 8 4.83 24.23 26.75
N LEU A 9 4.35 25.28 27.43
CA LEU A 9 3.50 26.33 26.86
C LEU A 9 4.33 27.56 26.48
N ALA A 10 5.29 27.92 27.32
CA ALA A 10 6.22 29.02 27.09
C ALA A 10 7.48 28.80 27.94
N ALA A 11 8.60 29.37 27.51
CA ALA A 11 9.90 29.20 28.17
C ALA A 11 10.60 30.55 28.33
N GLY A 12 10.98 30.85 29.57
CA GLY A 12 11.72 32.04 29.93
C GLY A 12 13.19 31.76 30.22
N VAL A 13 13.86 32.75 30.84
CA VAL A 13 15.28 32.69 31.22
C VAL A 13 15.52 31.91 32.52
N SER A 14 14.58 31.95 33.47
CA SER A 14 14.72 31.31 34.79
C SER A 14 13.88 30.04 34.94
N GLY A 15 12.90 29.83 34.08
CA GLY A 15 12.01 28.67 34.12
C GLY A 15 11.09 28.60 32.90
N PHE A 16 10.09 27.73 32.99
CA PHE A 16 9.14 27.49 31.91
C PHE A 16 7.73 27.26 32.44
N LEU A 17 6.74 27.71 31.67
CA LEU A 17 5.32 27.47 31.91
C LEU A 17 4.91 26.18 31.20
N HIS A 18 4.24 25.28 31.90
CA HIS A 18 3.86 23.99 31.36
C HIS A 18 2.60 23.40 32.01
N GLN A 19 2.11 22.30 31.42
CA GLN A 19 0.98 21.52 31.91
C GLN A 19 1.41 20.07 32.13
N ARG A 20 1.68 19.74 33.40
CA ARG A 20 2.13 18.40 33.79
C ARG A 20 0.96 17.44 34.02
N GLN A 21 1.14 16.18 33.59
CA GLN A 21 0.16 15.14 33.86
C GLN A 21 -0.11 14.93 35.35
N GLY A 22 -1.39 14.78 35.73
CA GLY A 22 -1.81 14.63 37.13
C GLY A 22 -1.81 15.91 37.98
N VAL A 23 -1.40 17.07 37.43
CA VAL A 23 -1.43 18.37 38.13
C VAL A 23 -2.53 19.25 37.54
N ALA A 24 -3.35 19.87 38.38
CA ALA A 24 -4.43 20.75 37.94
C ALA A 24 -3.91 22.16 37.58
N GLY A 25 -4.31 22.68 36.41
CA GLY A 25 -3.98 24.04 35.96
C GLY A 25 -2.65 24.13 35.21
N VAL A 26 -2.07 25.34 35.17
CA VAL A 26 -0.75 25.62 34.59
C VAL A 26 0.27 25.86 35.69
N VAL A 27 1.51 25.43 35.46
CA VAL A 27 2.59 25.43 36.43
C VAL A 27 3.81 26.12 35.84
N TRP A 28 4.49 26.95 36.63
CA TRP A 28 5.82 27.46 36.33
C TRP A 28 6.87 26.63 37.07
N THR A 29 7.86 26.10 36.35
CA THR A 29 8.98 25.35 36.94
C THR A 29 10.29 26.08 36.69
N GLY A 30 11.02 26.38 37.76
CA GLY A 30 12.33 27.04 37.68
C GLY A 30 13.45 26.06 37.31
N TYR A 31 14.33 26.44 36.37
CA TYR A 31 15.43 25.58 35.90
C TYR A 31 16.41 25.21 37.01
N ALA A 32 16.72 26.15 37.91
CA ALA A 32 17.74 25.96 38.94
C ALA A 32 17.26 25.10 40.13
N THR A 33 15.94 25.11 40.41
CA THR A 33 15.36 24.47 41.60
C THR A 33 14.54 23.25 41.27
N GLY A 34 14.04 23.12 40.03
CA GLY A 34 13.03 22.13 39.65
C GLY A 34 11.71 22.29 40.41
N ALA A 35 11.49 23.43 41.06
CA ALA A 35 10.35 23.66 41.92
C ALA A 35 9.17 24.24 41.14
N ASP A 36 8.03 23.55 41.25
CA ASP A 36 6.74 23.97 40.71
C ASP A 36 6.14 25.15 41.50
N ARG A 37 5.55 26.10 40.78
CA ARG A 37 4.58 27.08 41.30
C ARG A 37 3.33 27.07 40.42
N THR A 38 2.17 26.77 41.00
CA THR A 38 0.88 26.88 40.30
C THR A 38 0.53 28.35 40.09
N LEU A 39 -0.05 28.68 38.93
CA LEU A 39 -0.48 30.04 38.59
C LEU A 39 -2.00 30.12 38.36
N PRO A 40 -2.81 30.30 39.43
CA PRO A 40 -4.27 30.29 39.34
C PRO A 40 -4.84 31.41 38.46
N ALA A 41 -4.17 32.56 38.40
CA ALA A 41 -4.59 33.70 37.58
C ALA A 41 -4.58 33.41 36.06
N LEU A 42 -3.83 32.39 35.65
CA LEU A 42 -3.74 31.92 34.27
C LEU A 42 -4.62 30.67 34.02
N ALA A 43 -5.31 30.17 35.04
CA ALA A 43 -6.15 28.99 34.93
C ALA A 43 -7.37 29.26 34.03
N GLY A 44 -7.64 28.34 33.10
CA GLY A 44 -8.79 28.42 32.18
C GLY A 44 -8.52 29.17 30.87
N LEU A 45 -7.35 29.77 30.69
CA LEU A 45 -6.93 30.31 29.39
C LEU A 45 -6.50 29.17 28.44
N PRO A 46 -6.83 29.24 27.13
CA PRO A 46 -6.35 28.26 26.15
C PRO A 46 -4.82 28.25 26.08
N GLY A 47 -4.21 27.06 25.96
CA GLY A 47 -2.75 26.93 25.89
C GLY A 47 -2.09 27.69 24.72
N ALA A 48 -2.82 27.94 23.62
CA ALA A 48 -2.33 28.71 22.48
C ALA A 48 -2.29 30.23 22.73
N SER A 49 -2.81 30.70 23.88
CA SER A 49 -2.84 32.11 24.25
C SER A 49 -1.56 32.58 24.92
N PHE A 50 -0.64 31.68 25.29
CA PHE A 50 0.59 32.03 26.00
C PHE A 50 1.75 32.17 25.01
N VAL A 51 2.31 33.37 24.93
CA VAL A 51 3.52 33.69 24.15
C VAL A 51 4.53 34.34 25.09
N SER A 52 5.82 34.05 24.90
CA SER A 52 6.88 34.74 25.64
C SER A 52 6.87 36.23 25.30
N ALA A 53 6.99 37.09 26.30
CA ALA A 53 7.16 38.53 26.13
C ALA A 53 8.65 38.94 26.20
N GLY A 54 9.57 37.98 26.09
CA GLY A 54 10.96 38.15 26.47
C GLY A 54 11.19 37.91 27.96
N GLY A 55 12.43 37.62 28.35
CA GLY A 55 12.76 37.34 29.76
C GLY A 55 11.96 36.15 30.32
N ASP A 56 11.24 36.37 31.43
CA ASP A 56 10.32 35.38 32.03
C ASP A 56 8.84 35.74 31.81
N ALA A 57 8.53 36.95 31.35
CA ALA A 57 7.18 37.44 31.18
C ALA A 57 6.45 36.76 30.02
N LEU A 58 5.12 36.69 30.16
CA LEU A 58 4.20 36.14 29.18
C LEU A 58 3.21 37.21 28.77
N PHE A 59 2.71 37.14 27.54
CA PHE A 59 1.63 38.00 27.10
C PHE A 59 0.52 37.25 26.39
N TRP A 60 -0.67 37.87 26.40
CA TRP A 60 -1.82 37.43 25.62
C TRP A 60 -2.69 38.62 25.21
N LEU A 61 -3.38 38.46 24.08
CA LEU A 61 -4.26 39.46 23.51
C LEU A 61 -5.71 39.14 23.90
N ASP A 62 -6.41 40.09 24.50
CA ASP A 62 -7.87 40.04 24.65
C ASP A 62 -8.50 40.82 23.50
N VAL A 63 -8.76 40.12 22.40
CA VAL A 63 -9.29 40.70 21.16
C VAL A 63 -10.66 41.36 21.34
N ASN A 64 -11.46 40.88 22.30
CA ASN A 64 -12.80 41.43 22.56
C ASN A 64 -12.71 42.73 23.36
N ALA A 65 -11.75 42.80 24.29
CA ALA A 65 -11.50 44.00 25.09
C ALA A 65 -10.56 45.00 24.39
N GLY A 66 -9.85 44.61 23.33
CA GLY A 66 -8.89 45.46 22.61
C GLY A 66 -7.66 45.81 23.45
N VAL A 67 -7.24 44.91 24.34
CA VAL A 67 -6.11 45.13 25.25
C VAL A 67 -5.07 44.00 25.15
N LEU A 68 -3.82 44.38 25.39
CA LEU A 68 -2.68 43.49 25.58
C LEU A 68 -2.47 43.31 27.07
N ARG A 69 -2.27 42.07 27.52
CA ARG A 69 -1.96 41.75 28.92
C ARG A 69 -0.60 41.10 29.01
N VAL A 70 0.23 41.58 29.95
CA VAL A 70 1.55 41.03 30.24
C VAL A 70 1.58 40.58 31.70
N ALA A 71 1.99 39.35 31.96
CA ALA A 71 2.17 38.81 33.30
C ALA A 71 3.56 38.21 33.45
N ALA A 72 4.25 38.57 34.53
CA ALA A 72 5.42 37.82 34.95
C ALA A 72 5.00 36.60 35.80
N PRO A 73 5.73 35.48 35.74
CA PRO A 73 5.37 34.25 36.47
C PRO A 73 5.37 34.42 37.99
N ASP A 74 6.06 35.44 38.50
CA ASP A 74 6.11 35.78 39.91
C ASP A 74 5.01 36.76 40.37
N HIS A 75 4.30 37.40 39.44
CA HIS A 75 3.23 38.36 39.68
C HIS A 75 1.83 37.75 39.48
N ASP A 76 0.99 37.79 40.52
CA ASP A 76 -0.36 37.19 40.47
C ASP A 76 -1.38 38.03 39.66
N SER A 77 -1.01 39.21 39.15
CA SER A 77 -1.88 40.10 38.38
C SER A 77 -1.19 40.61 37.10
N PRO A 78 -1.81 40.49 35.92
CA PRO A 78 -1.26 41.04 34.68
C PRO A 78 -1.36 42.56 34.61
N THR A 79 -0.34 43.20 34.06
CA THR A 79 -0.42 44.59 33.59
C THR A 79 -1.21 44.63 32.28
N THR A 80 -2.11 45.61 32.14
CA THR A 80 -3.00 45.73 30.97
C THR A 80 -2.66 47.00 30.20
N TYR A 81 -2.46 46.85 28.89
CA TYR A 81 -2.10 47.91 27.96
C TYR A 81 -3.20 48.09 26.90
N PRO A 82 -3.69 49.32 26.66
CA PRO A 82 -4.63 49.57 25.58
C PRO A 82 -3.95 49.40 24.21
N ILE A 83 -4.56 48.63 23.30
CA ILE A 83 -4.09 48.54 21.92
C ILE A 83 -4.76 49.66 21.12
N PRO A 84 -3.99 50.57 20.48
CA PRO A 84 -4.58 51.63 19.67
C PRO A 84 -5.46 51.08 18.53
N ALA A 85 -6.58 51.72 18.26
CA ALA A 85 -7.53 51.24 17.26
C ALA A 85 -6.88 51.08 15.87
N GLY A 86 -7.06 49.89 15.27
CA GLY A 86 -6.50 49.55 13.96
C GLY A 86 -5.05 49.06 13.97
N TRP A 87 -4.41 48.97 15.14
CA TRP A 87 -3.10 48.34 15.31
C TRP A 87 -3.23 46.87 15.72
N THR A 88 -2.28 46.06 15.30
CA THR A 88 -2.11 44.67 15.74
C THR A 88 -0.71 44.52 16.34
N VAL A 89 -0.63 43.96 17.53
CA VAL A 89 0.65 43.60 18.16
C VAL A 89 1.11 42.28 17.56
N ALA A 90 2.31 42.28 16.97
CA ALA A 90 2.90 41.09 16.38
C ALA A 90 3.54 40.20 17.46
N ASP A 91 4.40 40.78 18.29
CA ASP A 91 5.15 40.07 19.33
C ASP A 91 5.77 41.06 20.35
N LEU A 92 6.24 40.56 21.51
CA LEU A 92 6.81 41.36 22.60
C LEU A 92 8.23 40.93 22.97
N ALA A 93 9.02 41.88 23.44
CA ALA A 93 10.38 41.67 23.91
C ALA A 93 10.69 42.45 25.20
N GLU A 94 11.93 42.34 25.68
CA GLU A 94 12.43 42.99 26.90
C GLU A 94 11.55 42.73 28.14
N ASN A 95 11.08 41.51 28.34
CA ASN A 95 10.21 41.17 29.47
C ASN A 95 8.89 41.94 29.47
N GLY A 96 8.37 42.18 28.26
CA GLY A 96 7.09 42.82 27.97
C GLY A 96 7.08 44.34 28.10
N THR A 97 8.23 44.99 28.04
CA THR A 97 8.35 46.46 27.99
C THR A 97 8.40 47.00 26.56
N ARG A 98 8.59 46.13 25.56
CA ARG A 98 8.60 46.49 24.14
C ARG A 98 7.61 45.61 23.39
N ALA A 99 6.79 46.20 22.53
CA ALA A 99 5.93 45.45 21.61
C ALA A 99 6.15 45.91 20.17
N LEU A 100 6.38 44.97 19.28
CA LEU A 100 6.39 45.24 17.84
C LEU A 100 4.95 45.25 17.35
N ALA A 101 4.50 46.36 16.78
CA ALA A 101 3.13 46.53 16.31
C ALA A 101 3.09 46.99 14.86
N PHE A 102 2.05 46.57 14.14
CA PHE A 102 1.82 46.99 12.77
C PHE A 102 0.38 47.39 12.54
N LYS A 103 0.21 48.28 11.55
CA LYS A 103 -1.09 48.68 11.02
C LYS A 103 -1.15 48.30 9.55
N PRO A 104 -2.08 47.43 9.13
CA PRO A 104 -2.16 46.97 7.76
C PRO A 104 -2.49 48.10 6.79
N VAL A 105 -2.07 47.95 5.52
CA VAL A 105 -2.46 48.86 4.43
C VAL A 105 -3.99 48.87 4.32
N SER A 106 -4.58 50.06 4.20
CA SER A 106 -6.03 50.23 4.02
C SER A 106 -6.34 51.32 3.00
N SER A 107 -7.61 51.44 2.61
CA SER A 107 -8.07 52.58 1.79
C SER A 107 -7.86 53.95 2.46
N ALA A 108 -7.58 53.97 3.77
CA ALA A 108 -7.32 55.17 4.56
C ALA A 108 -5.84 55.58 4.64
N GLY A 109 -4.89 54.75 4.15
CA GLY A 109 -3.47 55.09 4.16
C GLY A 109 -2.51 53.89 4.00
N PRO A 110 -1.20 54.15 3.81
CA PRO A 110 -0.18 53.10 3.75
C PRO A 110 -0.08 52.35 5.08
N GLY A 111 0.40 51.10 5.03
CA GLY A 111 0.67 50.31 6.23
C GLY A 111 1.82 50.92 7.04
N GLN A 112 1.78 50.76 8.35
CA GLN A 112 2.73 51.38 9.30
C GLN A 112 3.31 50.32 10.25
N LEU A 113 4.52 50.59 10.74
CA LEU A 113 5.20 49.81 11.77
C LEU A 113 5.62 50.75 12.90
N GLU A 114 5.35 50.33 14.13
CA GLU A 114 5.76 51.02 15.35
C GLU A 114 6.28 50.00 16.35
N VAL A 115 7.24 50.43 17.16
CA VAL A 115 7.55 49.77 18.42
C VAL A 115 6.78 50.52 19.51
N LEU A 116 6.12 49.79 20.40
CA LEU A 116 5.38 50.35 21.52
C LEU A 116 6.23 50.16 22.78
N ASP A 117 6.60 51.27 23.41
CA ASP A 117 7.18 51.30 24.75
C ASP A 117 6.05 51.15 25.77
N LEU A 118 6.08 50.04 26.52
CA LEU A 118 5.06 49.61 27.46
C LEU A 118 5.50 49.98 28.88
N GLY A 119 4.95 51.06 29.41
CA GLY A 119 5.28 51.59 30.73
C GLY A 119 4.80 50.69 31.87
N ALA A 120 5.50 50.72 33.00
CA ALA A 120 5.12 49.95 34.19
C ALA A 120 3.75 50.35 34.78
N ASP A 121 3.22 51.51 34.42
CA ASP A 121 1.91 52.04 34.83
C ASP A 121 0.76 51.68 33.86
N GLY A 122 1.04 50.87 32.82
CA GLY A 122 0.08 50.55 31.76
C GLY A 122 0.02 51.58 30.63
N GLY A 123 0.90 52.60 30.66
CA GLY A 123 1.07 53.56 29.55
C GLY A 123 1.66 52.92 28.30
N VAL A 124 1.33 53.45 27.13
CA VAL A 124 1.84 53.00 25.82
C VAL A 124 2.36 54.20 25.04
N THR A 125 3.65 54.19 24.70
CA THR A 125 4.30 55.26 23.93
C THR A 125 4.81 54.71 22.60
N PRO A 126 4.37 55.25 21.44
CA PRO A 126 4.83 54.76 20.14
C PRO A 126 6.23 55.29 19.77
N VAL A 127 7.05 54.41 19.23
CA VAL A 127 8.38 54.66 18.64
C VAL A 127 8.29 54.30 17.15
N PRO A 128 8.38 55.28 16.24
CA PRO A 128 8.27 55.01 14.81
C PRO A 128 9.40 54.13 14.29
N VAL A 129 9.08 53.12 13.47
CA VAL A 129 10.11 52.34 12.77
C VAL A 129 10.65 53.15 11.58
N THR A 130 11.96 53.32 11.52
CA THR A 130 12.69 54.09 10.49
C THR A 130 13.74 53.23 9.80
N GLY A 131 14.36 53.70 8.70
CA GLY A 131 15.43 52.96 8.02
C GLY A 131 14.98 51.97 6.92
N LEU A 132 13.68 51.78 6.74
CA LEU A 132 13.13 51.04 5.59
C LEU A 132 13.22 51.87 4.29
N PRO A 133 13.34 51.22 3.12
CA PRO A 133 13.39 51.92 1.83
C PRO A 133 12.14 52.76 1.56
N ASP A 134 12.33 53.91 0.90
CA ASP A 134 11.24 54.82 0.54
C ASP A 134 10.12 54.11 -0.23
N GLY A 135 8.91 54.19 0.30
CA GLY A 135 7.73 53.59 -0.31
C GLY A 135 7.57 52.09 -0.07
N ALA A 136 8.32 51.51 0.87
CA ALA A 136 8.10 50.15 1.36
C ALA A 136 6.62 49.90 1.71
N LEU A 137 6.09 48.78 1.25
CA LEU A 137 4.75 48.31 1.54
C LEU A 137 4.82 47.27 2.67
N ILE A 138 4.08 47.52 3.75
CA ILE A 138 4.00 46.62 4.90
C ILE A 138 2.91 45.58 4.65
N SER A 139 3.25 44.30 4.76
CA SER A 139 2.31 43.19 4.56
C SER A 139 1.19 43.20 5.61
N ALA A 140 -0.04 42.89 5.20
CA ALA A 140 -1.24 42.86 6.03
C ALA A 140 -1.53 41.47 6.63
N THR A 141 -0.50 40.66 6.88
CA THR A 141 -0.66 39.34 7.50
C THR A 141 -0.61 39.44 9.03
N PRO A 142 -1.44 38.69 9.79
CA PRO A 142 -1.42 38.66 11.25
C PRO A 142 -0.04 38.31 11.86
N THR A 143 0.84 37.72 11.08
CA THR A 143 2.19 37.25 11.46
C THR A 143 3.29 38.18 10.96
N ASN A 144 2.98 39.46 10.68
CA ASN A 144 4.00 40.41 10.22
C ASN A 144 4.84 40.92 11.39
N GLY A 145 5.78 40.07 11.81
CA GLY A 145 6.83 40.38 12.75
C GLY A 145 6.97 39.36 13.86
N THR A 146 8.19 39.21 14.38
CA THR A 146 8.52 38.41 15.58
C THR A 146 9.71 39.08 16.25
N THR A 147 9.93 38.84 17.54
CA THR A 147 11.07 39.35 18.29
C THR A 147 12.03 38.25 18.68
N ASP A 148 13.24 38.64 19.09
CA ASP A 148 14.21 37.73 19.72
C ASP A 148 13.96 37.55 21.23
N GLY A 149 12.92 38.19 21.77
CA GLY A 149 12.63 38.23 23.20
C GLY A 149 13.57 39.14 24.01
N ASP A 150 14.53 39.82 23.37
CA ASP A 150 15.42 40.80 23.97
C ASP A 150 15.23 42.15 23.27
N ARG A 151 16.17 42.62 22.44
CA ARG A 151 16.18 44.00 21.93
C ARG A 151 15.81 44.17 20.47
N HIS A 152 15.59 43.08 19.73
CA HIS A 152 15.39 43.18 18.29
C HIS A 152 14.11 42.47 17.83
N GLY A 153 13.47 43.08 16.83
CA GLY A 153 12.37 42.50 16.07
C GLY A 153 12.76 42.29 14.62
N ILE A 154 12.07 41.41 13.91
CA ILE A 154 12.19 41.30 12.45
C ILE A 154 10.84 41.55 11.81
N VAL A 155 10.79 42.33 10.74
CA VAL A 155 9.56 42.73 10.04
C VAL A 155 9.63 42.41 8.55
N GLN A 156 8.48 42.18 7.93
CA GLN A 156 8.36 41.91 6.50
C GLN A 156 7.92 43.16 5.73
N TYR A 157 8.56 43.43 4.60
CA TYR A 157 8.19 44.52 3.70
C TYR A 157 8.37 44.16 2.22
N GLN A 158 7.74 44.91 1.33
CA GLN A 158 7.91 44.80 -0.13
C GLN A 158 8.34 46.14 -0.72
N ALA A 159 9.28 46.15 -1.65
CA ALA A 159 9.61 47.34 -2.44
C ALA A 159 8.51 47.63 -3.49
N ARG A 160 8.30 48.90 -3.89
CA ARG A 160 7.18 49.27 -4.79
C ARG A 160 7.24 48.49 -6.11
N THR A 161 6.13 47.79 -6.42
CA THR A 161 5.78 47.03 -7.63
C THR A 161 6.64 45.79 -7.96
N GLY A 162 6.05 44.59 -7.77
CA GLY A 162 6.55 43.32 -8.31
C GLY A 162 7.75 42.69 -7.59
N ALA A 163 8.20 43.25 -6.47
CA ALA A 163 9.34 42.75 -5.70
C ALA A 163 8.97 41.59 -4.75
N ALA A 164 9.88 40.63 -4.60
CA ALA A 164 9.78 39.57 -3.60
C ALA A 164 9.76 40.13 -2.17
N THR A 165 9.07 39.46 -1.25
CA THR A 165 9.07 39.80 0.19
C THR A 165 10.51 39.91 0.72
N GLN A 166 10.79 41.02 1.38
CA GLN A 166 12.06 41.35 2.05
C GLN A 166 11.85 41.46 3.56
N TYR A 167 12.95 41.46 4.30
CA TYR A 167 12.95 41.46 5.77
C TYR A 167 13.94 42.48 6.30
N ALA A 168 13.61 43.11 7.42
CA ALA A 168 14.49 44.03 8.13
C ALA A 168 14.51 43.71 9.62
N LEU A 169 15.69 43.76 10.22
CA LEU A 169 15.90 43.68 11.66
C LEU A 169 15.72 45.07 12.26
N VAL A 170 14.92 45.19 13.31
CA VAL A 170 14.48 46.43 13.96
C VAL A 170 15.04 46.44 15.38
N ASP A 171 15.80 47.47 15.72
CA ASP A 171 16.17 47.78 17.10
C ASP A 171 14.94 48.33 17.83
N LEU A 172 14.51 47.65 18.90
CA LEU A 172 13.25 47.96 19.59
C LEU A 172 13.34 49.20 20.48
N ASP A 173 14.53 49.64 20.87
CA ASP A 173 14.71 50.86 21.65
C ASP A 173 14.62 52.11 20.77
N THR A 174 15.17 52.05 19.56
CA THR A 174 15.32 53.21 18.67
C THR A 174 14.33 53.22 17.50
N GLY A 175 13.74 52.08 17.18
CA GLY A 175 12.95 51.87 15.97
C GLY A 175 13.79 51.83 14.68
N ALA A 176 15.11 51.78 14.76
CA ALA A 176 15.97 51.72 13.57
C ALA A 176 15.90 50.33 12.91
N ALA A 177 15.50 50.28 11.63
CA ALA A 177 15.42 49.05 10.86
C ALA A 177 16.58 48.93 9.85
N VAL A 178 17.21 47.76 9.80
CA VAL A 178 18.29 47.41 8.88
C VAL A 178 17.85 46.23 7.99
N PRO A 179 17.78 46.38 6.65
CA PRO A 179 17.46 45.29 5.75
C PRO A 179 18.43 44.12 5.88
N VAL A 180 17.90 42.90 5.97
CA VAL A 180 18.73 41.69 6.07
C VAL A 180 19.03 41.15 4.65
N PRO A 181 20.30 40.98 4.27
CA PRO A 181 20.66 40.55 2.92
C PRO A 181 20.30 39.08 2.66
N GLY A 182 19.91 38.75 1.43
CA GLY A 182 19.82 37.36 0.96
C GLY A 182 18.55 36.59 1.32
N MET A 183 17.57 37.19 2.01
CA MET A 183 16.31 36.57 2.43
C MET A 183 15.18 36.58 1.38
N SER A 184 15.52 36.47 0.09
CA SER A 184 14.49 36.37 -0.96
C SER A 184 13.88 34.97 -0.98
N GLY A 185 12.54 34.88 -0.93
CA GLY A 185 11.81 33.61 -1.05
C GLY A 185 11.76 32.75 0.22
N ALA A 186 12.07 33.34 1.38
CA ALA A 186 11.93 32.67 2.67
C ALA A 186 10.46 32.27 2.91
N THR A 187 10.24 31.01 3.29
CA THR A 187 8.92 30.51 3.67
C THR A 187 8.63 30.69 5.15
N ARG A 188 9.69 30.76 5.98
CA ARG A 188 9.64 31.02 7.43
C ARG A 188 10.91 31.76 7.86
N VAL A 189 10.78 32.59 8.89
CA VAL A 189 11.88 33.29 9.56
C VAL A 189 11.88 32.89 11.03
N LEU A 190 13.07 32.65 11.56
CA LEU A 190 13.34 32.22 12.93
C LEU A 190 14.30 33.25 13.52
N LEU A 191 13.96 33.81 14.67
CA LEU A 191 14.79 34.82 15.32
C LEU A 191 15.18 34.30 16.70
N THR A 192 16.47 34.38 17.02
CA THR A 192 17.05 34.03 18.32
C THR A 192 17.77 35.26 18.87
N PRO A 193 18.14 35.31 20.17
CA PRO A 193 18.85 36.46 20.75
C PRO A 193 20.15 36.86 20.02
N SER A 194 20.78 35.96 19.27
CA SER A 194 22.04 36.21 18.57
C SER A 194 21.95 36.18 17.05
N ASP A 195 20.98 35.45 16.48
CA ASP A 195 20.98 35.11 15.05
C ASP A 195 19.62 35.27 14.37
N VAL A 196 19.67 35.61 13.08
CA VAL A 196 18.54 35.59 12.15
C VAL A 196 18.67 34.36 11.25
N ALA A 197 17.70 33.46 11.30
CA ALA A 197 17.63 32.28 10.43
C ALA A 197 16.37 32.27 9.56
N TRP A 198 16.45 31.65 8.38
CA TRP A 198 15.31 31.54 7.47
C TRP A 198 15.30 30.25 6.69
N VAL A 199 14.09 29.79 6.39
CA VAL A 199 13.82 28.52 5.72
C VAL A 199 13.51 28.79 4.26
N LEU A 200 14.18 28.08 3.36
CA LEU A 200 13.99 28.09 1.91
C LEU A 200 13.55 26.71 1.43
N ARG A 201 12.66 26.68 0.44
CA ARG A 201 12.28 25.45 -0.26
C ARG A 201 13.03 25.37 -1.58
N ASP A 202 13.80 24.32 -1.79
CA ASP A 202 14.35 24.02 -3.11
C ASP A 202 13.28 23.30 -3.95
N THR A 203 12.71 24.01 -4.92
CA THR A 203 11.70 23.46 -5.84
C THR A 203 12.29 22.50 -6.87
N THR A 204 13.61 22.40 -6.98
CA THR A 204 14.31 21.52 -7.94
C THR A 204 14.79 20.20 -7.32
N HIS A 205 15.04 20.13 -6.01
CA HIS A 205 15.64 18.94 -5.36
C HIS A 205 14.87 18.36 -4.16
N VAL A 206 13.61 18.73 -3.92
CA VAL A 206 12.78 18.08 -2.87
C VAL A 206 13.46 18.17 -1.49
N ALA A 207 14.08 19.31 -1.19
CA ALA A 207 14.87 19.54 0.02
C ALA A 207 14.54 20.90 0.65
N THR A 208 14.75 21.00 1.97
CA THR A 208 14.60 22.25 2.73
C THR A 208 15.96 22.77 3.14
N VAL A 209 16.25 24.05 2.88
CA VAL A 209 17.52 24.69 3.26
C VAL A 209 17.25 25.73 4.33
N VAL A 210 17.93 25.63 5.46
CA VAL A 210 17.89 26.66 6.51
C VAL A 210 19.19 27.44 6.46
N LYS A 211 19.10 28.76 6.39
CA LYS A 211 20.24 29.68 6.39
C LYS A 211 20.25 30.54 7.64
N MET A 212 21.43 31.00 8.07
CA MET A 212 21.60 31.79 9.28
C MET A 212 22.68 32.87 9.13
N LEU A 213 22.43 34.03 9.76
CA LEU A 213 23.36 35.16 9.89
C LEU A 213 23.33 35.71 11.32
N PRO A 214 24.48 36.15 11.88
CA PRO A 214 24.50 36.85 13.16
C PRO A 214 23.77 38.18 13.08
N GLN A 215 22.93 38.49 14.08
CA GLN A 215 22.22 39.77 14.18
C GLN A 215 23.21 40.94 14.19
N SER A 216 24.32 40.82 14.93
CA SER A 216 25.34 41.87 15.01
C SER A 216 25.90 42.26 13.64
N ALA A 217 26.11 41.27 12.76
CA ALA A 217 26.62 41.48 11.42
C ALA A 217 25.59 42.13 10.50
N VAL A 218 24.29 41.88 10.73
CA VAL A 218 23.22 42.60 10.04
C VAL A 218 23.24 44.06 10.46
N LEU A 219 23.25 44.33 11.77
CA LEU A 219 23.15 45.68 12.34
C LEU A 219 24.34 46.57 11.97
N ASP A 220 25.56 46.02 11.94
CA ASP A 220 26.76 46.77 11.54
C ASP A 220 27.00 46.82 10.02
N GLY A 221 26.15 46.14 9.23
CA GLY A 221 26.19 46.10 7.77
C GLY A 221 27.21 45.13 7.17
N SER A 222 28.03 44.45 7.97
CA SER A 222 29.03 43.49 7.48
C SER A 222 28.43 42.25 6.83
N ALA A 223 27.18 41.89 7.18
CA ALA A 223 26.44 40.76 6.64
C ALA A 223 26.29 40.81 5.10
N ALA A 224 26.32 42.00 4.48
CA ALA A 224 26.24 42.14 3.03
C ALA A 224 27.41 41.46 2.29
N SER A 225 28.53 41.23 2.98
CA SER A 225 29.73 40.56 2.47
C SER A 225 29.90 39.12 2.96
N MET A 226 29.00 38.64 3.82
CA MET A 226 29.05 37.30 4.41
C MET A 226 28.32 36.28 3.53
N THR A 227 28.80 35.03 3.56
CA THR A 227 28.02 33.88 3.09
C THR A 227 27.26 33.33 4.30
N PRO A 228 25.90 33.29 4.29
CA PRO A 228 25.14 32.73 5.39
C PRO A 228 25.52 31.27 5.63
N ALA A 229 25.63 30.88 6.91
CA ALA A 229 25.75 29.47 7.25
C ALA A 229 24.48 28.74 6.80
N SER A 230 24.59 27.46 6.41
CA SER A 230 23.42 26.73 5.88
C SER A 230 23.43 25.25 6.18
N VAL A 231 22.25 24.72 6.49
CA VAL A 231 21.97 23.29 6.64
C VAL A 231 20.95 22.87 5.59
N THR A 232 21.15 21.71 4.96
CA THR A 232 20.19 21.11 4.02
C THR A 232 19.56 19.87 4.65
N ILE A 233 18.23 19.84 4.68
CA ILE A 233 17.43 18.74 5.19
C ILE A 233 16.80 18.00 4.00
N PRO A 234 17.14 16.72 3.77
CA PRO A 234 16.46 15.90 2.78
C PRO A 234 15.04 15.58 3.25
N ASP A 235 14.06 15.53 2.33
CA ASP A 235 12.64 15.21 2.54
C ASP A 235 11.68 16.42 2.73
N LEU A 236 10.44 16.24 2.26
CA LEU A 236 9.34 17.23 2.25
C LEU A 236 8.45 17.18 3.49
N ALA A 237 8.78 16.38 4.51
CA ALA A 237 8.00 16.34 5.74
C ALA A 237 7.92 17.74 6.39
N SER A 238 6.80 18.03 7.06
CA SER A 238 6.68 19.27 7.83
C SER A 238 7.58 19.13 9.06
N TYR A 239 8.59 20.01 9.19
CA TYR A 239 9.48 20.04 10.35
C TYR A 239 9.29 21.33 11.15
N THR A 240 9.50 21.22 12.46
CA THR A 240 9.77 22.35 13.34
C THR A 240 11.28 22.62 13.34
N PHE A 241 11.68 23.88 13.20
CA PHE A 241 13.07 24.32 13.09
C PHE A 241 13.42 25.24 14.26
N LEU A 242 14.44 24.88 15.04
CA LEU A 242 14.78 25.56 16.29
C LEU A 242 16.29 25.79 16.36
N PRO A 243 16.79 27.00 16.00
CA PRO A 243 18.21 27.32 16.10
C PRO A 243 18.64 27.46 17.56
N VAL A 244 19.80 26.90 17.91
CA VAL A 244 20.43 26.97 19.24
C VAL A 244 21.92 27.25 19.05
N GLY A 245 22.31 28.52 19.02
CA GLY A 245 23.67 28.91 18.62
C GLY A 245 24.00 28.39 17.21
N ASP A 246 25.16 27.73 17.05
CA ASP A 246 25.60 27.15 15.77
C ASP A 246 24.92 25.82 15.40
N HIS A 247 23.83 25.45 16.07
CA HIS A 247 23.07 24.21 15.87
C HIS A 247 21.65 24.51 15.38
N LEU A 248 21.12 23.60 14.56
CA LEU A 248 19.71 23.58 14.18
C LEU A 248 19.07 22.29 14.67
N LEU A 249 18.18 22.41 15.66
CA LEU A 249 17.35 21.30 16.09
C LEU A 249 16.14 21.18 15.15
N THR A 250 15.87 19.95 14.69
CA THR A 250 14.70 19.64 13.89
C THR A 250 13.93 18.46 14.47
N VAL A 251 12.60 18.57 14.40
CA VAL A 251 11.67 17.47 14.72
C VAL A 251 10.53 17.52 13.73
N GLU A 252 10.11 16.36 13.22
CA GLU A 252 8.95 16.29 12.33
C GLU A 252 7.70 16.76 13.09
N THR A 253 6.94 17.66 12.48
CA THR A 253 5.80 18.35 13.11
C THR A 253 4.73 17.33 13.52
N GLN A 254 4.44 17.27 14.82
CA GLN A 254 3.45 16.35 15.39
C GLN A 254 2.09 17.03 15.61
N SER A 255 1.00 16.25 15.52
CA SER A 255 -0.31 16.69 16.02
C SER A 255 -0.32 16.63 17.55
N LEU A 256 -0.62 17.75 18.20
CA LEU A 256 -0.79 17.81 19.67
C LEU A 256 -1.96 16.95 20.19
N ALA A 257 -2.84 16.47 19.33
CA ALA A 257 -3.95 15.58 19.68
C ALA A 257 -3.57 14.08 19.65
N ALA A 258 -2.45 13.75 18.98
CA ALA A 258 -1.93 12.40 18.84
C ALA A 258 -0.40 12.47 18.68
N PRO A 259 0.36 12.80 19.76
CA PRO A 259 1.80 12.95 19.68
C PRO A 259 2.43 11.60 19.31
N ALA A 260 2.97 11.59 18.08
CA ALA A 260 3.81 10.60 17.42
C ALA A 260 5.30 10.74 17.74
N PRO A 261 5.95 10.08 18.71
CA PRO A 261 7.33 10.40 19.04
C PRO A 261 8.27 10.32 17.86
N LYS A 262 8.93 11.45 17.67
CA LYS A 262 9.90 11.65 16.60
C LYS A 262 11.26 11.86 17.21
N PRO A 263 12.33 11.43 16.54
CA PRO A 263 13.66 11.82 16.96
C PRO A 263 13.80 13.34 16.86
N LEU A 264 14.39 13.95 17.89
CA LEU A 264 14.91 15.31 17.81
C LEU A 264 16.33 15.21 17.25
N VAL A 265 16.58 15.87 16.12
CA VAL A 265 17.83 15.76 15.38
C VAL A 265 18.56 17.10 15.39
N ASP A 266 19.83 17.07 15.76
CA ASP A 266 20.75 18.19 15.67
C ASP A 266 21.47 18.21 14.32
N HIS A 267 21.46 19.38 13.68
CA HIS A 267 22.19 19.68 12.47
C HIS A 267 23.15 20.86 12.70
N PRO A 268 24.46 20.62 12.80
CA PRO A 268 25.44 21.70 12.98
C PRO A 268 25.57 22.59 11.73
N PHE A 269 25.48 23.91 11.89
CA PHE A 269 25.69 24.89 10.80
C PHE A 269 27.15 24.94 10.33
N GLY A 270 28.11 24.57 11.19
CA GLY A 270 29.54 24.48 10.87
C GLY A 270 29.94 23.29 9.98
N GLY A 271 28.98 22.42 9.62
CA GLY A 271 29.23 21.16 8.92
C GLY A 271 29.45 19.98 9.87
N GLY A 272 29.13 18.77 9.40
CA GLY A 272 29.11 17.55 10.19
C GLY A 272 27.88 16.69 9.88
N ASP A 273 27.88 15.44 10.33
CA ASP A 273 26.72 14.57 10.20
C ASP A 273 25.64 14.98 11.21
N ALA A 274 24.36 14.87 10.80
CA ALA A 274 23.24 15.07 11.69
C ALA A 274 23.22 14.00 12.80
N THR A 275 22.90 14.39 14.03
CA THR A 275 22.89 13.46 15.16
C THR A 275 21.56 13.49 15.90
N THR A 276 21.03 12.33 16.27
CA THR A 276 19.83 12.23 17.11
C THR A 276 20.20 12.58 18.55
N VAL A 277 19.66 13.68 19.06
CA VAL A 277 19.89 14.14 20.45
C VAL A 277 18.80 13.68 21.40
N MET A 278 17.61 13.33 20.88
CA MET A 278 16.53 12.67 21.62
C MET A 278 15.92 11.58 20.74
N GLY A 279 15.81 10.36 21.27
CA GLY A 279 15.24 9.23 20.52
C GLY A 279 13.72 9.30 20.39
N ALA A 280 13.05 9.92 21.36
CA ALA A 280 11.59 10.08 21.38
C ALA A 280 11.19 11.44 21.96
N ASP A 281 10.97 12.42 21.10
CA ASP A 281 10.32 13.70 21.42
C ASP A 281 8.80 13.50 21.49
N LEU A 282 8.22 13.68 22.67
CA LEU A 282 6.82 13.46 23.00
C LEU A 282 5.97 14.75 22.91
N GLY A 283 6.54 15.87 22.46
CA GLY A 283 5.92 17.18 22.59
C GLY A 283 6.15 18.12 21.40
N ALA A 284 5.74 19.38 21.57
CA ALA A 284 6.14 20.47 20.68
C ALA A 284 7.27 21.22 21.38
N PRO A 285 8.51 21.18 20.86
CA PRO A 285 9.60 21.91 21.49
C PRO A 285 9.33 23.41 21.50
N ALA A 286 9.80 24.08 22.53
CA ALA A 286 9.61 25.51 22.73
C ALA A 286 10.96 26.22 22.80
N ALA A 287 11.13 27.28 22.01
CA ALA A 287 12.26 28.19 22.15
C ALA A 287 12.08 29.05 23.41
N ALA A 288 13.16 29.24 24.14
CA ALA A 288 13.25 30.11 25.30
C ALA A 288 13.92 31.44 24.93
N SER A 289 13.63 32.50 25.70
CA SER A 289 14.16 33.84 25.45
C SER A 289 15.67 33.99 25.64
N ASP A 290 16.36 33.00 26.18
CA ASP A 290 17.83 32.95 26.24
C ASP A 290 18.47 32.23 25.03
N GLY A 291 17.67 31.81 24.04
CA GLY A 291 18.12 31.05 22.89
C GLY A 291 18.23 29.55 23.13
N SER A 292 17.83 29.06 24.31
CA SER A 292 17.71 27.62 24.58
C SER A 292 16.41 27.03 24.03
N VAL A 293 16.36 25.71 23.91
CA VAL A 293 15.16 24.99 23.44
C VAL A 293 14.78 23.94 24.47
N LEU A 294 13.50 23.90 24.84
CA LEU A 294 12.96 22.82 25.64
C LEU A 294 12.25 21.81 24.76
N SER A 295 12.44 20.54 25.07
CA SER A 295 11.69 19.43 24.50
C SER A 295 11.29 18.46 25.61
N VAL A 296 10.17 17.77 25.42
CA VAL A 296 9.66 16.77 26.37
C VAL A 296 9.90 15.40 25.75
N GLY A 297 10.64 14.53 26.44
CA GLY A 297 10.91 13.19 25.95
C GLY A 297 12.17 12.58 26.54
N GLY A 298 12.81 11.68 25.80
CA GLY A 298 14.05 11.05 26.22
C GLY A 298 14.62 10.05 25.22
N ALA A 299 15.42 9.09 25.72
CA ALA A 299 16.05 8.06 24.89
C ALA A 299 15.03 7.16 24.18
N ASP A 300 13.92 6.87 24.88
CA ASP A 300 12.74 6.20 24.34
C ASP A 300 11.49 6.81 24.98
N ALA A 301 10.31 6.41 24.52
CA ALA A 301 9.07 6.97 25.04
C ALA A 301 8.87 6.72 26.55
N THR A 302 9.54 5.74 27.16
CA THR A 302 9.29 5.27 28.53
C THR A 302 10.10 5.97 29.60
N VAL A 303 11.20 6.61 29.23
CA VAL A 303 12.01 7.47 30.08
C VAL A 303 11.80 8.89 29.58
N SER A 304 11.01 9.66 30.32
CA SER A 304 10.59 10.99 29.90
C SER A 304 11.04 12.03 30.92
N GLY A 305 11.49 13.17 30.41
CA GLY A 305 11.76 14.38 31.17
C GLY A 305 11.56 15.60 30.26
N VAL A 306 11.59 16.78 30.86
CA VAL A 306 11.75 18.02 30.10
C VAL A 306 13.24 18.29 29.98
N HIS A 307 13.75 18.27 28.76
CA HIS A 307 15.14 18.50 28.40
C HIS A 307 15.30 19.93 27.89
N ARG A 308 16.40 20.58 28.28
CA ARG A 308 16.79 21.91 27.82
C ARG A 308 18.11 21.81 27.06
N TYR A 309 18.07 22.20 25.79
CA TYR A 309 19.19 22.23 24.88
C TYR A 309 19.79 23.64 24.80
N GLN A 310 21.10 23.76 25.03
CA GLN A 310 21.82 25.03 25.11
C GLN A 310 23.15 24.97 24.37
N ALA A 311 23.57 26.07 23.75
CA ALA A 311 24.92 26.19 23.22
C ALA A 311 25.93 26.30 24.38
N ALA A 312 26.86 25.34 24.46
CA ALA A 312 27.91 25.32 25.47
C ALA A 312 29.15 26.13 25.02
N ALA A 313 29.99 26.48 25.99
CA ALA A 313 31.29 27.11 25.71
C ALA A 313 32.13 26.19 24.81
N GLY A 314 32.43 26.66 23.59
CA GLY A 314 33.16 25.89 22.57
C GLY A 314 32.31 25.37 21.40
N GLY A 315 31.01 25.69 21.37
CA GLY A 315 30.14 25.40 20.22
C GLY A 315 29.58 23.97 20.18
N ALA A 316 29.51 23.29 21.32
CA ALA A 316 28.81 22.01 21.44
C ALA A 316 27.40 22.22 22.01
N LEU A 317 26.46 21.34 21.66
CA LEU A 317 25.11 21.36 22.22
C LEU A 317 25.08 20.61 23.57
N ALA A 318 24.74 21.32 24.65
CA ALA A 318 24.50 20.73 25.96
C ALA A 318 23.03 20.35 26.12
N ASP A 319 22.78 19.15 26.63
CA ASP A 319 21.46 18.65 27.04
C ASP A 319 21.41 18.57 28.57
N THR A 320 20.45 19.27 29.18
CA THR A 320 20.19 19.21 30.62
C THR A 320 18.73 18.85 30.87
N THR A 321 18.47 17.78 31.61
CA THR A 321 17.13 17.47 32.13
C THR A 321 16.77 18.47 33.22
N VAL A 322 15.73 19.27 33.00
CA VAL A 322 15.25 20.31 33.92
C VAL A 322 14.04 19.88 34.73
N LEU A 323 13.36 18.79 34.35
CA LEU A 323 12.27 18.17 35.09
C LEU A 323 12.17 16.67 34.77
N ASP A 324 12.19 15.82 35.80
CA ASP A 324 11.96 14.38 35.64
C ASP A 324 10.45 14.07 35.58
N LEU A 325 10.05 13.18 34.65
CA LEU A 325 8.65 12.75 34.48
C LEU A 325 8.53 11.22 34.67
N PRO A 326 8.39 10.73 35.92
CA PRO A 326 8.29 9.30 36.19
C PRO A 326 7.00 8.71 35.59
N PRO A 327 7.04 7.47 35.06
CA PRO A 327 5.88 6.85 34.43
C PRO A 327 4.72 6.63 35.41
N LEU A 328 3.49 6.68 34.89
CA LEU A 328 2.24 6.56 35.64
C LEU A 328 1.59 5.17 35.46
N PRO A 329 0.83 4.68 36.46
CA PRO A 329 0.11 3.43 36.34
C PRO A 329 -1.10 3.57 35.41
N SER A 330 -1.10 2.81 34.31
CA SER A 330 -2.27 2.54 33.48
C SER A 330 -3.01 1.28 33.97
N THR A 331 -4.24 1.09 33.50
CA THR A 331 -5.03 -0.13 33.73
C THR A 331 -5.55 -0.68 32.42
N ASN A 332 -5.56 -2.01 32.29
CA ASN A 332 -6.15 -2.69 31.15
C ASN A 332 -7.65 -2.37 31.01
N ALA A 333 -8.07 -2.17 29.77
CA ALA A 333 -9.43 -1.81 29.37
C ALA A 333 -9.94 -2.65 28.18
N GLY A 334 -9.11 -3.48 27.55
CA GLY A 334 -9.52 -4.30 26.41
C GLY A 334 -8.36 -5.10 25.83
N LEU A 335 -8.64 -6.29 25.30
CA LEU A 335 -7.63 -7.15 24.71
C LEU A 335 -8.22 -7.92 23.52
N SER A 336 -7.65 -7.80 22.33
CA SER A 336 -7.98 -8.70 21.20
C SER A 336 -6.72 -9.26 20.58
N LEU A 337 -6.85 -10.41 19.94
CA LEU A 337 -5.76 -11.08 19.25
C LEU A 337 -6.32 -11.75 18.00
N ALA A 338 -5.82 -11.38 16.84
CA ALA A 338 -6.18 -12.00 15.57
C ALA A 338 -5.05 -11.81 14.57
N ASN A 339 -4.79 -12.82 13.73
CA ASN A 339 -3.76 -12.76 12.68
C ASN A 339 -2.39 -12.32 13.23
N GLY A 340 -2.03 -12.80 14.42
CA GLY A 340 -0.83 -12.39 15.16
C GLY A 340 -0.73 -10.89 15.43
N PHE A 341 -1.84 -10.16 15.51
CA PHE A 341 -1.88 -8.81 16.04
C PHE A 341 -2.55 -8.83 17.40
N LEU A 342 -1.75 -8.56 18.44
CA LEU A 342 -2.26 -8.29 19.77
C LEU A 342 -2.67 -6.81 19.84
N ARG A 343 -3.93 -6.56 20.16
CA ARG A 343 -4.44 -5.23 20.43
C ARG A 343 -4.76 -5.09 21.90
N HIS A 344 -4.22 -4.06 22.54
CA HIS A 344 -4.39 -3.81 23.96
C HIS A 344 -4.93 -2.40 24.15
N ILE A 345 -6.08 -2.28 24.83
CA ILE A 345 -6.66 -1.00 25.19
C ILE A 345 -6.28 -0.72 26.65
N GLU A 346 -5.67 0.44 26.90
CA GLU A 346 -5.33 0.91 28.24
C GLU A 346 -6.13 2.16 28.60
N ASN A 347 -6.44 2.32 29.88
CA ASN A 347 -6.95 3.58 30.42
C ASN A 347 -5.77 4.51 30.79
N ILE A 348 -5.73 5.67 30.14
CA ILE A 348 -4.74 6.71 30.34
C ILE A 348 -5.31 7.80 31.26
N PRO A 349 -4.67 8.07 32.42
CA PRO A 349 -5.09 9.15 33.30
C PRO A 349 -4.98 10.54 32.66
N ALA A 350 -5.86 11.47 33.08
CA ALA A 350 -5.90 12.86 32.59
C ALA A 350 -4.57 13.63 32.82
N ALA A 351 -4.27 14.57 31.92
CA ALA A 351 -3.05 15.40 31.96
C ALA A 351 -3.34 16.87 31.63
N GLY A 352 -3.25 17.80 32.60
CA GLY A 352 -3.48 19.22 32.34
C GLY A 352 -4.84 19.50 31.67
N ALA A 353 -4.83 20.01 30.43
CA ALA A 353 -6.04 20.23 29.62
C ALA A 353 -6.58 18.96 28.90
N GLN A 354 -5.82 17.86 28.88
CA GLN A 354 -6.22 16.57 28.28
C GLN A 354 -7.04 15.75 29.27
N GLN A 355 -8.19 15.24 28.82
CA GLN A 355 -9.04 14.37 29.63
C GLN A 355 -8.46 12.94 29.69
N ALA A 356 -8.89 12.18 30.70
CA ALA A 356 -8.63 10.74 30.73
C ALA A 356 -9.24 10.11 29.47
N HIS A 357 -8.52 9.19 28.85
CA HIS A 357 -8.92 8.58 27.59
C HIS A 357 -8.48 7.12 27.52
N LEU A 358 -9.03 6.41 26.55
CA LEU A 358 -8.62 5.05 26.24
C LEU A 358 -7.59 5.09 25.10
N ALA A 359 -6.56 4.28 25.22
CA ALA A 359 -5.45 4.18 24.27
C ALA A 359 -5.40 2.77 23.68
N LEU A 360 -5.53 2.63 22.36
CA LEU A 360 -5.39 1.36 21.63
C LEU A 360 -3.96 1.18 21.18
N HIS A 361 -3.30 0.14 21.68
CA HIS A 361 -1.97 -0.28 21.25
C HIS A 361 -2.07 -1.47 20.32
N ASN A 362 -1.30 -1.47 19.23
CA ASN A 362 -1.18 -2.58 18.29
C ASN A 362 0.22 -3.20 18.41
N TYR A 363 0.28 -4.52 18.53
CA TYR A 363 1.52 -5.26 18.72
C TYR A 363 1.57 -6.45 17.76
N PRO A 364 2.42 -6.42 16.72
CA PRO A 364 2.65 -7.58 15.88
C PRO A 364 3.37 -8.66 16.70
N ILE A 365 2.81 -9.86 16.68
CA ILE A 365 3.34 -11.07 17.28
C ILE A 365 3.91 -11.92 16.15
N ALA A 366 5.18 -12.30 16.27
CA ALA A 366 5.78 -13.23 15.32
C ALA A 366 5.19 -14.63 15.52
N ALA A 367 5.06 -15.40 14.44
CA ALA A 367 4.44 -16.72 14.50
C ALA A 367 5.19 -17.64 15.48
N GLY A 368 4.47 -18.17 16.48
CA GLY A 368 5.01 -19.16 17.42
C GLY A 368 6.02 -18.64 18.43
N THR A 369 6.15 -17.32 18.60
CA THR A 369 7.01 -16.74 19.65
C THR A 369 6.26 -16.60 20.97
N ASP A 370 6.67 -17.36 21.98
CA ASP A 370 6.36 -17.04 23.38
C ASP A 370 7.23 -15.86 23.81
N THR A 371 6.61 -14.72 24.08
CA THR A 371 7.36 -13.53 24.49
C THR A 371 7.63 -13.52 26.00
N GLY A 372 7.04 -14.42 26.79
CA GLY A 372 7.27 -14.66 28.23
C GLY A 372 6.90 -13.50 29.16
N SER A 373 7.20 -12.28 28.74
CA SER A 373 6.85 -10.95 29.24
C SER A 373 7.62 -9.96 28.37
N GLY A 374 6.99 -8.96 27.74
CA GLY A 374 7.73 -8.06 26.85
C GLY A 374 7.07 -6.71 26.60
N ARG A 375 7.88 -5.65 26.65
CA ARG A 375 7.57 -4.39 25.96
C ARG A 375 7.59 -4.69 24.46
N PHE A 376 6.42 -4.76 23.86
CA PHE A 376 6.25 -4.93 22.42
C PHE A 376 6.73 -3.66 21.69
N GLY A 377 7.52 -3.84 20.63
CA GLY A 377 8.05 -2.73 19.85
C GLY A 377 6.97 -2.06 18.99
N GLY A 378 6.80 -0.75 19.19
CA GLY A 378 6.46 0.22 18.14
C GLY A 378 5.09 0.16 17.47
N SER A 379 4.06 0.65 18.15
CA SER A 379 2.97 1.44 17.54
C SER A 379 2.44 2.41 18.59
N TYR A 380 2.39 3.71 18.27
CA TYR A 380 1.85 4.70 19.20
C TYR A 380 0.34 4.55 19.31
N PRO A 381 -0.23 4.67 20.52
CA PRO A 381 -1.59 4.28 20.73
C PRO A 381 -2.57 5.24 20.05
N ALA A 382 -3.64 4.67 19.50
CA ALA A 382 -4.80 5.44 19.09
C ALA A 382 -5.55 5.94 20.31
N THR A 383 -5.83 7.23 20.38
CA THR A 383 -6.80 7.73 21.35
C THR A 383 -8.20 7.33 20.87
N LEU A 384 -8.84 6.39 21.56
CA LEU A 384 -10.23 6.04 21.23
C LEU A 384 -11.14 7.24 21.52
N PRO A 385 -12.22 7.41 20.73
CA PRO A 385 -13.22 8.43 20.99
C PRO A 385 -13.81 8.30 22.40
N ALA A 386 -14.01 9.44 23.07
CA ALA A 386 -14.66 9.48 24.39
C ALA A 386 -16.11 8.92 24.38
N THR A 387 -16.71 8.76 23.21
CA THR A 387 -18.03 8.17 23.02
C THR A 387 -18.01 6.66 22.78
N ALA A 388 -16.85 5.99 22.87
CA ALA A 388 -16.77 4.53 22.84
C ALA A 388 -17.68 3.92 23.92
N LEU A 389 -18.47 2.93 23.52
CA LEU A 389 -19.41 2.28 24.45
C LEU A 389 -18.64 1.38 25.42
N PRO A 390 -18.96 1.43 26.73
CA PRO A 390 -18.27 0.61 27.71
C PRO A 390 -18.63 -0.87 27.53
N CYS A 391 -17.69 -1.78 27.84
CA CYS A 391 -17.90 -3.22 27.73
C CYS A 391 -19.01 -3.73 28.67
N GLU A 392 -19.22 -3.03 29.79
CA GLU A 392 -20.32 -3.22 30.74
C GLU A 392 -20.62 -1.85 31.38
N ALA A 393 -21.89 -1.58 31.73
CA ALA A 393 -22.30 -0.32 32.33
C ALA A 393 -21.47 0.02 33.59
N GLY A 394 -20.90 1.24 33.62
CA GLY A 394 -20.10 1.73 34.76
C GLY A 394 -18.67 1.18 34.83
N LYS A 395 -18.23 0.38 33.85
CA LYS A 395 -16.84 -0.10 33.74
C LYS A 395 -16.08 0.69 32.69
N SER A 396 -14.79 0.93 32.93
CA SER A 396 -13.90 1.63 31.99
C SER A 396 -13.13 0.63 31.13
N CYS A 397 -13.86 0.00 30.21
CA CYS A 397 -13.38 -1.04 29.30
C CYS A 397 -14.13 -0.95 27.98
N VAL A 398 -13.58 -1.46 26.88
CA VAL A 398 -14.24 -1.47 25.55
C VAL A 398 -14.12 -2.87 24.95
N ARG A 399 -15.24 -3.35 24.40
CA ARG A 399 -15.26 -4.64 23.69
C ARG A 399 -14.94 -4.41 22.22
N THR A 400 -13.88 -5.06 21.76
CA THR A 400 -13.46 -5.05 20.36
C THR A 400 -13.66 -6.41 19.69
N VAL A 401 -13.76 -6.39 18.37
CA VAL A 401 -13.65 -7.57 17.49
C VAL A 401 -12.64 -7.27 16.40
N ASP A 402 -12.11 -8.34 15.82
CA ASP A 402 -10.96 -8.30 14.93
C ASP A 402 -11.13 -9.28 13.76
N GLY A 403 -10.27 -9.21 12.74
CA GLY A 403 -10.31 -10.10 11.58
C GLY A 403 -11.01 -9.54 10.34
N ASN A 404 -11.39 -8.25 10.37
CA ASN A 404 -11.89 -7.54 9.19
C ASN A 404 -10.79 -6.65 8.57
N TRP A 405 -10.97 -6.28 7.29
CA TRP A 405 -10.01 -5.45 6.54
C TRP A 405 -9.85 -4.02 7.07
N TYR A 406 -10.73 -3.59 7.96
CA TYR A 406 -10.79 -2.25 8.54
C TYR A 406 -10.20 -2.21 9.96
N GLY A 407 -9.54 -3.29 10.39
CA GLY A 407 -8.85 -3.41 11.67
C GLY A 407 -9.78 -3.71 12.84
N THR A 408 -9.49 -3.12 14.00
CA THR A 408 -10.26 -3.41 15.22
C THR A 408 -11.54 -2.62 15.23
N SER A 409 -12.64 -3.28 15.54
CA SER A 409 -13.95 -2.67 15.53
C SER A 409 -14.59 -2.66 16.91
N PHE A 410 -15.22 -1.55 17.26
CA PHE A 410 -16.00 -1.37 18.49
C PHE A 410 -17.21 -0.48 18.23
N LEU A 411 -18.13 -0.41 19.19
CA LEU A 411 -19.29 0.49 19.12
C LEU A 411 -19.00 1.81 19.83
N MET A 412 -19.51 2.90 19.27
CA MET A 412 -19.51 4.23 19.90
C MET A 412 -20.88 4.90 19.75
N ALA A 413 -21.20 5.83 20.65
CA ALA A 413 -22.40 6.65 20.57
C ALA A 413 -22.28 7.73 19.47
N ASP A 414 -23.38 8.02 18.77
CA ASP A 414 -23.45 9.02 17.71
C ASP A 414 -23.80 10.42 18.23
N GLY A 415 -22.80 11.14 18.73
CA GLY A 415 -22.95 12.54 19.14
C GLY A 415 -24.19 12.77 20.03
N PRO A 416 -24.88 13.92 19.95
CA PRO A 416 -26.11 14.17 20.69
C PRO A 416 -27.38 13.51 20.07
N GLY A 417 -27.26 12.40 19.33
CA GLY A 417 -28.38 11.62 18.77
C GLY A 417 -28.59 10.26 19.47
N PRO A 418 -29.71 9.55 19.19
CA PRO A 418 -30.04 8.26 19.82
C PRO A 418 -29.36 7.04 19.16
N ASP A 419 -28.59 7.22 18.09
CA ASP A 419 -28.07 6.09 17.32
C ASP A 419 -26.63 5.74 17.72
N SER A 420 -26.25 4.47 17.57
CA SER A 420 -24.86 4.01 17.73
C SER A 420 -24.20 3.83 16.37
N ARG A 421 -22.88 3.67 16.35
CA ARG A 421 -22.14 3.37 15.13
C ARG A 421 -21.04 2.36 15.40
N ILE A 422 -20.74 1.57 14.38
CA ILE A 422 -19.50 0.82 14.31
C ILE A 422 -18.38 1.81 14.05
N HIS A 423 -17.31 1.71 14.82
CA HIS A 423 -16.03 2.37 14.56
C HIS A 423 -14.99 1.28 14.30
N SER A 424 -14.27 1.35 13.18
CA SER A 424 -13.18 0.43 12.84
C SER A 424 -11.90 1.21 12.61
N GLU A 425 -10.80 0.70 13.13
CA GLU A 425 -9.50 1.36 13.14
C GLU A 425 -8.38 0.40 12.70
N ILE A 426 -7.75 0.68 11.56
CA ILE A 426 -6.73 -0.19 10.93
C ILE A 426 -5.40 -0.09 11.69
N ASP A 427 -4.86 1.13 11.84
CA ASP A 427 -3.51 1.40 12.36
C ASP A 427 -3.44 2.62 13.31
N GLY A 428 -4.42 2.76 14.20
CA GLY A 428 -4.40 3.66 15.36
C GLY A 428 -4.15 5.17 15.18
N ALA A 429 -3.92 5.68 13.96
CA ALA A 429 -3.65 7.11 13.78
C ALA A 429 -4.09 7.69 12.43
N THR A 430 -4.40 6.87 11.41
CA THR A 430 -4.47 7.39 10.02
C THR A 430 -5.70 6.96 9.22
N SER A 431 -6.40 5.88 9.58
CA SER A 431 -7.57 5.39 8.82
C SER A 431 -8.64 4.83 9.74
N THR A 432 -9.82 5.47 9.70
CA THR A 432 -11.02 5.02 10.43
C THR A 432 -12.19 4.83 9.48
N MET A 433 -13.00 3.81 9.74
CA MET A 433 -14.26 3.54 9.05
C MET A 433 -15.40 3.55 10.05
N THR A 434 -16.45 4.33 9.76
CA THR A 434 -17.64 4.36 10.61
C THR A 434 -18.89 3.97 9.83
N VAL A 435 -19.72 3.12 10.44
CA VAL A 435 -21.02 2.72 9.88
C VAL A 435 -22.12 3.01 10.90
N PRO A 436 -23.11 3.85 10.58
CA PRO A 436 -24.22 4.16 11.49
C PRO A 436 -25.11 2.92 11.69
N LEU A 437 -25.65 2.76 12.89
CA LEU A 437 -26.55 1.68 13.28
C LEU A 437 -27.94 2.24 13.61
N PRO A 438 -29.03 1.50 13.30
CA PRO A 438 -30.39 1.99 13.48
C PRO A 438 -30.91 1.81 14.93
N PHE A 439 -30.03 1.85 15.93
CA PHE A 439 -30.36 1.62 17.34
C PHE A 439 -29.33 2.24 18.29
N GLU A 440 -29.76 2.47 19.53
CA GLU A 440 -28.92 2.95 20.63
C GLU A 440 -28.26 1.78 21.39
N GLY A 441 -26.99 1.94 21.76
CA GLY A 441 -26.25 0.99 22.56
C GLY A 441 -25.94 -0.30 21.79
N GLY A 442 -26.07 -1.43 22.49
CA GLY A 442 -25.86 -2.76 21.93
C GLY A 442 -24.44 -3.29 22.12
N ARG A 443 -24.10 -4.34 21.35
CA ARG A 443 -22.83 -5.05 21.44
C ARG A 443 -22.33 -5.42 20.05
N ILE A 444 -21.02 -5.36 19.85
CA ILE A 444 -20.37 -5.98 18.69
C ILE A 444 -20.06 -7.45 19.01
N VAL A 445 -20.40 -8.34 18.07
CA VAL A 445 -20.41 -9.80 18.28
C VAL A 445 -19.20 -10.46 17.64
N ASP A 446 -18.96 -10.20 16.35
CA ASP A 446 -17.87 -10.81 15.59
C ASP A 446 -17.55 -9.99 14.32
N ALA A 447 -16.38 -10.22 13.73
CA ALA A 447 -15.95 -9.59 12.48
C ALA A 447 -15.14 -10.52 11.60
N SER A 448 -15.23 -10.36 10.28
CA SER A 448 -14.47 -11.15 9.30
C SER A 448 -14.48 -10.48 7.94
N LEU A 449 -13.30 -10.29 7.32
CA LEU A 449 -13.13 -9.67 6.01
C LEU A 449 -13.88 -8.34 5.88
N ASP A 450 -14.97 -8.27 5.10
CA ASP A 450 -15.78 -7.07 4.89
C ASP A 450 -17.03 -7.01 5.80
N TYR A 451 -17.24 -7.99 6.67
CA TYR A 451 -18.48 -8.15 7.42
C TYR A 451 -18.29 -8.06 8.93
N GLN A 452 -19.31 -7.55 9.61
CA GLN A 452 -19.38 -7.45 11.06
C GLN A 452 -20.77 -7.81 11.56
N VAL A 453 -20.85 -8.46 12.72
CA VAL A 453 -22.11 -8.77 13.40
C VAL A 453 -22.25 -7.88 14.63
N VAL A 454 -23.37 -7.16 14.71
CA VAL A 454 -23.73 -6.30 15.84
C VAL A 454 -25.13 -6.62 16.30
N GLU A 455 -25.41 -6.41 17.57
CA GLU A 455 -26.71 -6.69 18.17
C GLU A 455 -27.20 -5.53 19.03
N SER A 456 -28.47 -5.19 18.88
CA SER A 456 -29.23 -4.42 19.85
C SER A 456 -29.76 -5.35 20.95
N ALA A 457 -30.58 -4.83 21.85
CA ALA A 457 -31.23 -5.65 22.87
C ALA A 457 -32.13 -6.78 22.29
N THR A 458 -32.59 -6.67 21.03
CA THR A 458 -33.56 -7.61 20.44
C THR A 458 -33.22 -8.08 19.04
N THR A 459 -32.39 -7.33 18.30
CA THR A 459 -32.14 -7.55 16.87
C THR A 459 -30.64 -7.66 16.60
N GLN A 460 -30.24 -8.68 15.86
CA GLN A 460 -28.90 -8.87 15.33
C GLN A 460 -28.85 -8.39 13.88
N TYR A 461 -27.75 -7.76 13.50
CA TYR A 461 -27.48 -7.17 12.19
C TYR A 461 -26.15 -7.69 11.67
N VAL A 462 -26.11 -8.07 10.39
CA VAL A 462 -24.88 -8.33 9.64
C VAL A 462 -24.65 -7.10 8.77
N VAL A 463 -23.54 -6.43 9.01
CA VAL A 463 -23.16 -5.17 8.36
C VAL A 463 -21.99 -5.45 7.43
N GLN A 464 -22.10 -4.98 6.18
CA GLN A 464 -20.99 -4.95 5.23
C GLN A 464 -20.31 -3.59 5.31
N THR A 465 -19.11 -3.58 5.87
CA THR A 465 -18.43 -2.36 6.29
C THR A 465 -17.96 -1.51 5.10
N GLY A 466 -17.44 -2.14 4.04
CA GLY A 466 -16.98 -1.47 2.83
C GLY A 466 -18.09 -0.78 2.04
N GLN A 467 -19.30 -1.33 2.07
CA GLN A 467 -20.48 -0.72 1.46
C GLN A 467 -21.25 0.18 2.44
N ARG A 468 -20.96 0.10 3.75
CA ARG A 468 -21.65 0.81 4.83
C ARG A 468 -23.15 0.49 4.89
N GLU A 469 -23.51 -0.77 4.64
CA GLU A 469 -24.90 -1.22 4.55
C GLU A 469 -25.19 -2.43 5.44
N VAL A 470 -26.45 -2.60 5.83
CA VAL A 470 -26.94 -3.78 6.55
C VAL A 470 -27.31 -4.87 5.53
N SER A 471 -26.53 -5.94 5.46
CA SER A 471 -26.75 -7.07 4.55
C SER A 471 -27.84 -8.02 5.04
N ALA A 472 -27.99 -8.18 6.36
CA ALA A 472 -29.03 -9.03 6.95
C ALA A 472 -29.41 -8.57 8.37
N ARG A 473 -30.62 -8.93 8.81
CA ARG A 473 -31.07 -8.73 10.20
C ARG A 473 -32.01 -9.84 10.67
N GLY A 474 -32.01 -10.13 11.96
CA GLY A 474 -32.83 -11.17 12.56
C GLY A 474 -32.86 -11.10 14.10
N PRO A 475 -33.52 -12.05 14.77
CA PRO A 475 -33.51 -12.12 16.23
C PRO A 475 -32.11 -12.46 16.75
N VAL A 476 -31.78 -11.95 17.95
CA VAL A 476 -30.52 -12.27 18.63
C VAL A 476 -30.45 -13.76 18.95
N THR A 477 -29.44 -14.43 18.41
CA THR A 477 -29.11 -15.84 18.63
C THR A 477 -27.60 -16.02 18.53
N GLY A 478 -27.07 -17.21 18.85
CA GLY A 478 -25.64 -17.47 18.63
C GLY A 478 -25.26 -17.24 17.16
N ALA A 479 -24.22 -16.45 16.94
CA ALA A 479 -23.75 -16.07 15.61
C ALA A 479 -22.23 -15.92 15.56
N ALA A 480 -21.65 -16.19 14.40
CA ALA A 480 -20.21 -16.05 14.13
C ALA A 480 -19.97 -15.78 12.64
N LEU A 481 -18.82 -15.20 12.32
CA LEU A 481 -18.32 -14.98 10.97
C LEU A 481 -17.00 -15.71 10.76
N TRP A 482 -16.88 -16.37 9.61
CA TRP A 482 -15.60 -16.88 9.12
C TRP A 482 -15.53 -16.71 7.61
N ASP A 483 -14.53 -15.99 7.13
CA ASP A 483 -14.46 -15.45 5.77
C ASP A 483 -15.77 -14.76 5.37
N ASN A 484 -16.37 -15.17 4.25
CA ASN A 484 -17.65 -14.69 3.75
C ASN A 484 -18.85 -15.54 4.25
N THR A 485 -18.65 -16.38 5.27
CA THR A 485 -19.72 -17.26 5.80
C THR A 485 -20.28 -16.71 7.10
N PHE A 486 -21.58 -16.44 7.11
CA PHE A 486 -22.33 -16.13 8.34
C PHE A 486 -22.92 -17.40 8.93
N TRP A 487 -22.53 -17.72 10.17
CA TRP A 487 -23.07 -18.82 10.95
C TRP A 487 -24.07 -18.30 11.95
N GLN A 488 -25.26 -18.90 12.00
CA GLN A 488 -26.33 -18.50 12.91
C GLN A 488 -27.09 -19.71 13.46
N ALA A 489 -27.40 -19.70 14.75
CA ALA A 489 -28.32 -20.65 15.33
C ALA A 489 -29.72 -20.49 14.69
N SER A 490 -30.31 -21.62 14.30
CA SER A 490 -31.52 -21.63 13.47
C SER A 490 -32.66 -20.89 14.16
N THR A 491 -33.24 -19.91 13.47
CA THR A 491 -34.35 -19.11 14.00
C THR A 491 -35.71 -19.78 13.80
N THR A 492 -35.87 -20.50 12.69
CA THR A 492 -37.11 -21.12 12.22
C THR A 492 -37.10 -22.65 12.24
N GLY A 493 -35.93 -23.28 12.32
CA GLY A 493 -35.75 -24.73 12.37
C GLY A 493 -35.70 -25.29 13.80
N ALA A 494 -35.32 -26.57 13.90
CA ALA A 494 -35.13 -27.22 15.20
C ALA A 494 -34.08 -26.47 16.03
N ALA A 495 -34.36 -26.25 17.31
CA ALA A 495 -33.55 -25.40 18.18
C ALA A 495 -32.05 -25.78 18.19
N GLY A 496 -31.72 -27.08 18.18
CA GLY A 496 -30.34 -27.59 18.09
C GLY A 496 -29.70 -27.55 16.69
N THR A 497 -30.05 -26.58 15.85
CA THR A 497 -29.54 -26.46 14.48
C THR A 497 -28.76 -25.17 14.32
N VAL A 498 -27.62 -25.23 13.62
CA VAL A 498 -26.82 -24.08 13.19
C VAL A 498 -26.80 -24.04 11.66
N ASN A 499 -27.02 -22.87 11.07
CA ASN A 499 -27.06 -22.65 9.63
C ASN A 499 -25.87 -21.79 9.19
N ALA A 500 -25.30 -22.08 8.03
CA ALA A 500 -24.30 -21.27 7.35
C ALA A 500 -24.93 -20.58 6.14
N PHE A 501 -24.61 -19.30 5.93
CA PHE A 501 -25.05 -18.49 4.80
C PHE A 501 -23.83 -17.87 4.10
N ASP A 502 -23.79 -17.94 2.77
CA ASP A 502 -22.77 -17.29 1.96
C ASP A 502 -23.15 -15.82 1.71
N LEU A 503 -22.36 -14.90 2.25
CA LEU A 503 -22.58 -13.45 2.20
C LEU A 503 -22.20 -12.82 0.86
N THR A 504 -21.45 -13.53 -0.01
CA THR A 504 -21.18 -13.06 -1.38
C THR A 504 -22.41 -13.19 -2.29
N SER A 505 -23.40 -13.95 -1.84
CA SER A 505 -24.72 -14.11 -2.46
C SER A 505 -25.80 -13.51 -1.55
N TYR A 506 -27.01 -13.26 -2.08
CA TYR A 506 -28.10 -12.72 -1.27
C TYR A 506 -28.50 -13.75 -0.18
N PRO A 507 -28.24 -13.51 1.13
CA PRO A 507 -28.13 -14.54 2.16
C PRO A 507 -29.49 -15.01 2.71
N THR A 508 -30.36 -15.48 1.83
CA THR A 508 -31.74 -15.89 2.17
C THR A 508 -31.89 -17.40 2.37
N LYS A 509 -30.90 -18.19 1.95
CA LYS A 509 -30.91 -19.64 2.02
C LYS A 509 -29.63 -20.15 2.65
N ALA A 510 -29.76 -21.04 3.63
CA ALA A 510 -28.61 -21.70 4.21
C ALA A 510 -27.91 -22.57 3.15
N VAL A 511 -26.60 -22.42 3.02
CA VAL A 511 -25.74 -23.26 2.16
C VAL A 511 -25.33 -24.54 2.87
N ARG A 512 -25.38 -24.55 4.21
CA ARG A 512 -25.11 -25.71 5.07
C ARG A 512 -25.92 -25.62 6.36
N SER A 513 -26.35 -26.77 6.89
CA SER A 513 -27.01 -26.87 8.19
C SER A 513 -26.38 -27.99 9.02
N ILE A 514 -26.18 -27.74 10.31
CA ILE A 514 -25.51 -28.62 11.26
C ILE A 514 -26.41 -28.84 12.47
N ALA A 515 -26.64 -30.10 12.84
CA ALA A 515 -27.34 -30.45 14.07
C ALA A 515 -26.33 -30.60 15.22
N THR A 516 -26.45 -29.78 16.27
CA THR A 516 -25.61 -29.84 17.49
C THR A 516 -25.78 -31.15 18.25
N GLY A 517 -26.95 -31.80 18.10
CA GLY A 517 -27.28 -33.04 18.80
C GLY A 517 -27.94 -32.83 20.16
N VAL A 518 -28.19 -31.58 20.55
CA VAL A 518 -28.92 -31.21 21.77
C VAL A 518 -30.16 -30.37 21.42
N ALA A 519 -31.16 -30.33 22.30
CA ALA A 519 -32.43 -29.66 22.01
C ALA A 519 -32.41 -28.14 22.27
N CYS A 520 -31.38 -27.61 22.94
CA CYS A 520 -31.29 -26.19 23.22
C CYS A 520 -30.84 -25.41 21.98
N ARG A 521 -31.29 -24.15 21.90
CA ARG A 521 -30.82 -23.21 20.88
C ARG A 521 -29.51 -22.58 21.32
N PRO A 522 -28.43 -22.67 20.53
CA PRO A 522 -27.19 -22.02 20.87
C PRO A 522 -27.39 -20.50 21.01
N THR A 523 -26.87 -19.96 22.11
CA THR A 523 -26.83 -18.52 22.39
C THR A 523 -25.48 -17.92 21.98
N GLU A 524 -24.52 -18.78 21.68
CA GLU A 524 -23.18 -18.38 21.26
C GLU A 524 -22.67 -19.34 20.19
N LEU A 525 -22.00 -18.78 19.19
CA LEU A 525 -21.21 -19.50 18.20
C LEU A 525 -19.85 -18.83 18.08
N GLN A 526 -18.82 -19.61 17.77
CA GLN A 526 -17.51 -19.11 17.34
C GLN A 526 -16.99 -20.04 16.25
N VAL A 527 -16.23 -19.50 15.31
CA VAL A 527 -15.61 -20.29 14.24
C VAL A 527 -14.14 -19.93 14.17
N SER A 528 -13.31 -20.95 14.07
CA SER A 528 -11.88 -20.84 13.82
C SER A 528 -11.50 -21.96 12.86
N GLN A 529 -10.98 -21.61 11.69
CA GLN A 529 -10.61 -22.58 10.66
C GLN A 529 -11.81 -23.49 10.30
N HIS A 530 -11.69 -24.78 10.58
CA HIS A 530 -12.74 -25.77 10.36
C HIS A 530 -13.47 -26.17 11.66
N TRP A 531 -13.27 -25.45 12.76
CA TRP A 531 -13.88 -25.72 14.05
C TRP A 531 -15.05 -24.77 14.30
N LEU A 532 -16.24 -25.32 14.56
CA LEU A 532 -17.43 -24.58 14.95
C LEU A 532 -17.77 -24.87 16.41
N TYR A 533 -17.53 -23.91 17.30
CA TYR A 533 -17.96 -23.96 18.69
C TYR A 533 -19.40 -23.46 18.83
N TRP A 534 -20.16 -24.09 19.74
CA TRP A 534 -21.50 -23.67 20.12
C TRP A 534 -21.73 -23.86 21.63
N SER A 535 -22.51 -22.95 22.23
CA SER A 535 -22.92 -23.05 23.63
C SER A 535 -24.37 -22.65 23.84
N CYS A 536 -25.04 -23.29 24.79
CA CYS A 536 -26.37 -22.93 25.27
C CYS A 536 -26.27 -22.15 26.59
N GLY A 537 -25.41 -21.12 26.62
CA GLY A 537 -25.11 -20.32 27.81
C GLY A 537 -23.94 -20.87 28.63
N THR A 538 -23.61 -20.17 29.72
CA THR A 538 -22.40 -20.47 30.53
C THR A 538 -22.50 -21.75 31.36
N THR A 539 -23.70 -22.28 31.58
CA THR A 539 -23.95 -23.50 32.37
C THR A 539 -24.68 -24.60 31.58
N GLY A 540 -25.03 -24.33 30.32
CA GLY A 540 -25.76 -25.25 29.45
C GLY A 540 -24.88 -26.30 28.79
N HIS A 541 -25.39 -26.96 27.74
CA HIS A 541 -24.56 -27.83 26.90
C HIS A 541 -23.66 -26.98 25.99
N ALA A 542 -22.43 -27.45 25.77
CA ALA A 542 -21.50 -26.87 24.81
C ALA A 542 -20.82 -27.98 23.99
N GLY A 543 -20.41 -27.64 22.78
CA GLY A 543 -19.75 -28.58 21.87
C GLY A 543 -18.96 -27.88 20.77
N VAL A 544 -18.10 -28.65 20.13
CA VAL A 544 -17.38 -28.28 18.91
C VAL A 544 -17.78 -29.25 17.80
N TYR A 545 -18.00 -28.72 16.61
CA TYR A 545 -18.19 -29.48 15.39
C TYR A 545 -16.97 -29.30 14.48
N ASP A 546 -16.32 -30.39 14.10
CA ASP A 546 -15.27 -30.39 13.09
C ASP A 546 -15.93 -30.38 11.71
N LEU A 547 -15.85 -29.25 11.01
CA LEU A 547 -16.43 -29.03 9.70
C LEU A 547 -15.77 -29.86 8.60
N ALA A 548 -14.50 -30.27 8.79
CA ALA A 548 -13.74 -31.07 7.85
C ALA A 548 -14.06 -32.57 7.97
N SER A 549 -14.11 -33.11 9.19
CA SER A 549 -14.41 -34.55 9.41
C SER A 549 -15.89 -34.85 9.66
N GLY A 550 -16.70 -33.85 10.01
CA GLY A 550 -18.10 -34.01 10.40
C GLY A 550 -18.32 -34.48 11.84
N ARG A 551 -17.28 -34.45 12.68
CA ARG A 551 -17.31 -35.00 14.04
C ARG A 551 -17.87 -34.01 15.05
N LYS A 552 -18.65 -34.52 16.03
CA LYS A 552 -19.18 -33.76 17.16
C LYS A 552 -18.40 -34.08 18.42
N ILE A 553 -17.93 -33.06 19.13
CA ILE A 553 -17.09 -33.17 20.31
C ILE A 553 -17.76 -32.40 21.44
N ALA A 554 -18.08 -33.06 22.55
CA ALA A 554 -18.56 -32.37 23.73
C ALA A 554 -17.39 -31.68 24.45
N VAL A 555 -17.58 -30.44 24.87
CA VAL A 555 -16.59 -29.64 25.62
C VAL A 555 -17.23 -29.06 26.87
N PRO A 556 -16.46 -28.69 27.91
CA PRO A 556 -17.01 -28.04 29.09
C PRO A 556 -17.74 -26.74 28.71
N PRO A 557 -18.90 -26.42 29.32
CA PRO A 557 -19.52 -25.11 29.15
C PRO A 557 -18.79 -24.04 29.98
N GLY A 558 -18.90 -22.78 29.56
CA GLY A 558 -18.32 -21.67 30.29
C GLY A 558 -18.04 -20.47 29.39
N ARG A 559 -17.41 -19.45 29.96
CA ARG A 559 -16.87 -18.31 29.20
C ARG A 559 -15.63 -18.79 28.46
N ALA A 560 -15.81 -19.09 27.18
CA ALA A 560 -14.79 -19.72 26.36
C ALA A 560 -14.45 -18.90 25.12
N LEU A 561 -13.21 -19.00 24.65
CA LEU A 561 -12.77 -18.52 23.35
C LEU A 561 -12.14 -19.67 22.57
N LEU A 562 -12.59 -19.85 21.33
CA LEU A 562 -12.16 -20.89 20.41
C LEU A 562 -10.88 -20.44 19.69
N GLY A 563 -9.84 -21.26 19.76
CA GLY A 563 -8.69 -21.20 18.86
C GLY A 563 -8.75 -22.33 17.84
N ASP A 564 -7.69 -22.46 17.04
CA ASP A 564 -7.55 -23.56 16.10
C ASP A 564 -7.43 -24.89 16.87
N GLY A 565 -8.53 -25.64 16.95
CA GLY A 565 -8.60 -26.98 17.55
C GLY A 565 -8.43 -27.07 19.07
N TYR A 566 -8.56 -25.95 19.79
CA TYR A 566 -8.60 -25.91 21.26
C TYR A 566 -9.56 -24.82 21.77
N LEU A 567 -9.94 -24.91 23.05
CA LEU A 567 -10.83 -23.97 23.73
C LEU A 567 -10.17 -23.44 25.00
N VAL A 568 -10.11 -22.11 25.16
CA VAL A 568 -9.60 -21.47 26.38
C VAL A 568 -10.76 -20.96 27.22
N GLN A 569 -10.73 -21.26 28.52
CA GLN A 569 -11.76 -20.89 29.48
C GLN A 569 -11.13 -20.22 30.71
N HIS A 570 -11.84 -19.24 31.26
CA HIS A 570 -11.52 -18.70 32.58
C HIS A 570 -12.30 -19.45 33.65
N ASP A 571 -11.58 -20.22 34.47
CA ASP A 571 -12.08 -20.82 35.71
C ASP A 571 -11.99 -19.77 36.84
N ALA A 572 -12.94 -18.83 36.85
CA ALA A 572 -12.95 -17.70 37.78
C ALA A 572 -12.97 -18.13 39.26
N ALA A 573 -13.60 -19.27 39.57
CA ALA A 573 -13.63 -19.82 40.92
C ALA A 573 -12.25 -20.27 41.41
N ALA A 574 -11.41 -20.79 40.50
CA ALA A 574 -10.03 -21.18 40.79
C ALA A 574 -8.99 -20.11 40.44
N GLY A 575 -9.40 -18.98 39.86
CA GLY A 575 -8.52 -17.87 39.47
C GLY A 575 -7.48 -18.25 38.41
N ARG A 576 -7.88 -19.00 37.37
CA ARG A 576 -6.94 -19.53 36.36
C ARG A 576 -7.55 -19.65 34.97
N LEU A 577 -6.69 -19.52 33.95
CA LEU A 577 -7.00 -19.90 32.58
C LEU A 577 -6.71 -21.38 32.36
N VAL A 578 -7.65 -22.07 31.70
CA VAL A 578 -7.52 -23.48 31.32
C VAL A 578 -7.78 -23.67 29.83
N MET A 579 -7.14 -24.68 29.25
CA MET A 579 -7.26 -25.04 27.83
C MET A 579 -7.74 -26.47 27.67
N THR A 580 -8.68 -26.69 26.75
CA THR A 580 -9.12 -28.02 26.31
C THR A 580 -8.74 -28.22 24.85
N ASP A 581 -7.77 -29.08 24.57
CA ASP A 581 -7.39 -29.50 23.21
C ASP A 581 -8.36 -30.59 22.69
N PHE A 582 -8.73 -30.51 21.42
CA PHE A 582 -9.58 -31.51 20.76
C PHE A 582 -9.13 -31.90 19.34
N HIS A 583 -7.89 -31.59 18.94
CA HIS A 583 -7.33 -32.01 17.64
C HIS A 583 -7.33 -33.51 17.40
N SER A 584 -7.26 -34.31 18.47
CA SER A 584 -7.36 -35.77 18.40
C SER A 584 -8.75 -36.29 17.97
N GLY A 585 -9.73 -35.38 17.81
CA GLY A 585 -11.14 -35.70 17.60
C GLY A 585 -11.89 -35.99 18.91
N THR A 586 -11.25 -35.84 20.06
CA THR A 586 -11.87 -35.94 21.39
C THR A 586 -11.35 -34.83 22.29
N ALA A 587 -12.22 -34.27 23.13
CA ALA A 587 -11.80 -33.29 24.13
C ALA A 587 -10.86 -33.95 25.17
N ALA A 588 -9.65 -33.42 25.27
CA ALA A 588 -8.70 -33.75 26.31
C ALA A 588 -9.16 -33.22 27.68
N ALA A 589 -8.48 -33.65 28.75
CA ALA A 589 -8.69 -33.04 30.06
C ALA A 589 -8.20 -31.58 30.06
N PRO A 590 -8.93 -30.62 30.66
CA PRO A 590 -8.47 -29.24 30.73
C PRO A 590 -7.10 -29.09 31.42
N VAL A 591 -6.19 -28.37 30.78
CA VAL A 591 -4.84 -28.08 31.29
C VAL A 591 -4.74 -26.62 31.72
N ARG A 592 -4.08 -26.34 32.84
CA ARG A 592 -3.84 -24.95 33.29
C ARG A 592 -2.84 -24.26 32.36
N LEU A 593 -3.21 -23.09 31.86
CA LEU A 593 -2.31 -22.19 31.11
C LEU A 593 -1.63 -21.18 32.05
N ALA A 594 -2.42 -20.39 32.78
CA ALA A 594 -1.92 -19.30 33.60
C ALA A 594 -2.83 -19.00 34.80
N ASP A 595 -2.34 -18.23 35.77
CA ASP A 595 -3.18 -17.61 36.79
C ASP A 595 -3.85 -16.37 36.20
N LEU A 596 -5.16 -16.24 36.42
CA LEU A 596 -5.95 -15.09 36.00
C LEU A 596 -6.93 -14.75 37.11
N PRO A 597 -6.75 -13.64 37.84
CA PRO A 597 -7.69 -13.24 38.87
C PRO A 597 -9.08 -12.94 38.31
N ASP A 598 -10.12 -13.08 39.12
CA ASP A 598 -11.45 -12.61 38.77
C ASP A 598 -11.43 -11.09 38.56
N SER A 599 -11.85 -10.65 37.38
CA SER A 599 -11.94 -9.24 37.00
C SER A 599 -13.17 -8.54 37.57
N GLY A 600 -14.14 -9.29 38.10
CA GLY A 600 -15.43 -8.78 38.52
C GLY A 600 -16.31 -8.30 37.36
N LEU A 601 -16.01 -8.73 36.13
CA LEU A 601 -16.83 -8.51 34.94
C LEU A 601 -17.79 -9.68 34.70
N THR A 602 -18.95 -9.37 34.13
CA THR A 602 -19.92 -10.39 33.71
C THR A 602 -19.45 -11.23 32.52
N ASP A 603 -18.57 -10.67 31.69
CA ASP A 603 -17.84 -11.35 30.63
C ASP A 603 -16.50 -10.66 30.37
N ASP A 604 -15.42 -11.34 30.74
CA ASP A 604 -14.05 -10.86 30.76
C ASP A 604 -13.22 -11.29 29.54
N ARG A 605 -13.86 -12.01 28.59
CA ARG A 605 -13.30 -12.35 27.28
C ARG A 605 -13.17 -11.12 26.42
N GLY A 606 -12.05 -11.01 25.71
CA GLY A 606 -11.72 -9.84 24.91
C GLY A 606 -11.37 -8.61 25.77
N ILE A 607 -11.22 -8.79 27.08
CA ILE A 607 -10.86 -7.74 28.04
C ILE A 607 -9.63 -8.16 28.82
N THR A 608 -9.69 -9.29 29.54
CA THR A 608 -8.58 -9.78 30.36
C THR A 608 -7.83 -10.96 29.73
N PHE A 609 -8.46 -11.64 28.77
CA PHE A 609 -7.80 -12.63 27.93
C PHE A 609 -8.43 -12.67 26.54
N ALA A 610 -7.63 -13.07 25.55
CA ALA A 610 -8.00 -13.22 24.15
C ALA A 610 -7.33 -14.47 23.56
N VAL A 611 -7.90 -15.00 22.50
CA VAL A 611 -7.36 -16.14 21.74
C VAL A 611 -7.25 -15.72 20.29
N ASP A 612 -6.12 -15.97 19.65
CA ASP A 612 -5.97 -15.79 18.22
C ASP A 612 -6.85 -16.82 17.51
N ARG A 613 -7.98 -16.38 16.97
CA ARG A 613 -8.88 -17.27 16.21
C ARG A 613 -8.32 -17.71 14.85
N HIS A 614 -7.27 -17.04 14.38
CA HIS A 614 -6.64 -17.23 13.08
C HIS A 614 -5.27 -17.92 13.23
N GLY A 615 -4.53 -17.52 14.27
CA GLY A 615 -3.30 -18.14 14.73
C GLY A 615 -3.51 -19.17 15.85
N SER A 616 -2.45 -19.38 16.62
CA SER A 616 -2.45 -20.31 17.74
C SER A 616 -2.41 -19.65 19.11
N ASP A 617 -2.14 -18.35 19.22
CA ASP A 617 -1.66 -17.81 20.50
C ASP A 617 -2.78 -17.37 21.45
N VAL A 618 -2.48 -17.33 22.74
CA VAL A 618 -3.39 -16.92 23.81
C VAL A 618 -2.79 -15.73 24.55
N ALA A 619 -3.51 -14.62 24.62
CA ALA A 619 -3.09 -13.44 25.37
C ALA A 619 -3.87 -13.30 26.68
N TYR A 620 -3.21 -12.87 27.76
CA TYR A 620 -3.88 -12.58 29.03
C TYR A 620 -3.18 -11.47 29.82
N VAL A 621 -3.93 -10.85 30.74
CA VAL A 621 -3.44 -9.81 31.65
C VAL A 621 -3.25 -10.39 33.04
N ALA A 622 -2.00 -10.45 33.51
CA ALA A 622 -1.65 -10.97 34.82
C ALA A 622 -2.03 -10.01 35.97
N ALA A 623 -1.92 -10.48 37.21
CA ALA A 623 -2.26 -9.71 38.41
C ALA A 623 -1.38 -8.45 38.59
N ASP A 624 -0.16 -8.46 38.07
CA ASP A 624 0.76 -7.31 38.04
C ASP A 624 0.48 -6.34 36.85
N ARG A 625 -0.60 -6.59 36.10
CA ARG A 625 -1.06 -5.84 34.92
C ARG A 625 -0.18 -5.98 33.69
N THR A 626 0.72 -6.95 33.65
CA THR A 626 1.48 -7.26 32.45
C THR A 626 0.65 -8.09 31.47
N VAL A 627 0.81 -7.83 30.18
CA VAL A 627 0.19 -8.63 29.12
C VAL A 627 1.17 -9.72 28.70
N HIS A 628 0.72 -10.97 28.75
CA HIS A 628 1.47 -12.14 28.31
C HIS A 628 0.82 -12.74 27.06
N VAL A 629 1.65 -13.28 26.17
CA VAL A 629 1.20 -14.06 25.00
C VAL A 629 1.84 -15.43 25.09
N LEU A 630 1.00 -16.47 25.08
CA LEU A 630 1.39 -17.87 25.24
C LEU A 630 1.12 -18.64 23.95
N ALA A 631 2.07 -19.45 23.53
CA ALA A 631 1.82 -20.49 22.55
C ALA A 631 1.20 -21.71 23.26
N PRO A 632 0.01 -22.19 22.88
CA PRO A 632 -0.67 -23.30 23.58
C PRO A 632 -0.03 -24.67 23.35
N GLY A 633 0.94 -24.77 22.42
CA GLY A 633 1.63 -26.03 22.10
C GLY A 633 0.76 -27.04 21.34
N VAL A 634 -0.35 -26.59 20.76
CA VAL A 634 -1.29 -27.41 20.00
C VAL A 634 -0.92 -27.36 18.50
N PRO A 635 -1.05 -28.47 17.72
CA PRO A 635 -0.78 -28.44 16.28
C PRO A 635 -1.64 -27.40 15.56
N ALA A 636 -1.09 -26.72 14.57
CA ALA A 636 -1.87 -25.82 13.72
C ALA A 636 -2.45 -26.55 12.50
N SER A 637 -3.64 -26.15 12.08
CA SER A 637 -4.28 -26.52 10.81
C SER A 637 -3.38 -26.15 9.62
N PRO A 638 -3.63 -26.68 8.40
CA PRO A 638 -2.93 -26.22 7.20
C PRO A 638 -3.08 -24.72 6.96
N LEU A 639 -2.06 -24.04 6.44
CA LEU A 639 -2.12 -22.61 6.14
C LEU A 639 -3.07 -22.36 4.97
N THR A 640 -4.02 -21.45 5.14
CA THR A 640 -5.01 -21.10 4.13
C THR A 640 -4.95 -19.60 3.80
N ALA A 641 -5.53 -19.22 2.67
CA ALA A 641 -5.65 -17.83 2.30
C ALA A 641 -6.83 -17.61 1.36
N THR A 642 -7.40 -16.41 1.45
CA THR A 642 -8.35 -15.89 0.48
C THR A 642 -7.59 -15.10 -0.58
N ALA A 643 -7.80 -15.44 -1.85
CA ALA A 643 -7.14 -14.79 -2.98
C ALA A 643 -8.16 -14.35 -4.05
N PRO A 644 -7.77 -13.48 -5.00
CA PRO A 644 -8.66 -13.06 -6.07
C PRO A 644 -9.15 -14.28 -6.87
N THR A 645 -10.46 -14.33 -7.12
CA THR A 645 -11.06 -15.37 -7.93
C THR A 645 -11.15 -14.92 -9.39
N GLY A 646 -11.05 -15.89 -10.31
CA GLY A 646 -11.15 -15.64 -11.75
C GLY A 646 -9.81 -15.45 -12.46
N GLN A 647 -9.89 -15.42 -13.79
CA GLN A 647 -8.74 -15.27 -14.68
C GLN A 647 -8.39 -13.79 -14.82
N GLN A 648 -7.18 -13.40 -14.41
CA GLN A 648 -6.71 -12.02 -14.57
C GLN A 648 -6.08 -11.79 -15.96
N GLN A 649 -6.08 -10.54 -16.42
CA GLN A 649 -5.51 -10.15 -17.70
C GLN A 649 -4.34 -9.18 -17.51
N VAL A 650 -3.24 -9.44 -18.21
CA VAL A 650 -2.02 -8.63 -18.15
C VAL A 650 -1.68 -8.12 -19.55
N TYR A 651 -1.39 -6.83 -19.70
CA TYR A 651 -1.11 -6.17 -20.98
C TYR A 651 0.25 -5.46 -20.89
N PRO A 652 1.37 -6.14 -21.21
CA PRO A 652 2.72 -5.61 -20.96
C PRO A 652 3.05 -4.30 -21.69
N ARG A 653 2.35 -4.03 -22.80
CA ARG A 653 2.54 -2.82 -23.62
C ARG A 653 1.66 -1.64 -23.18
N SER A 654 0.75 -1.84 -22.22
CA SER A 654 -0.13 -0.79 -21.70
C SER A 654 0.49 -0.10 -20.48
N SER A 655 0.44 1.23 -20.45
CA SER A 655 0.95 2.03 -19.33
C SER A 655 -0.12 2.40 -18.29
N SER A 656 -1.39 2.05 -18.50
CA SER A 656 -2.50 2.53 -17.65
C SER A 656 -3.53 1.48 -17.24
N THR A 657 -3.58 0.32 -17.89
CA THR A 657 -4.53 -0.77 -17.60
C THR A 657 -3.91 -2.14 -17.80
N GLY A 658 -4.29 -3.13 -16.99
CA GLY A 658 -3.92 -4.53 -17.24
C GLY A 658 -2.62 -5.01 -16.60
N VAL A 659 -2.47 -4.82 -15.29
CA VAL A 659 -1.41 -5.50 -14.52
C VAL A 659 -2.04 -6.62 -13.69
N PHE A 660 -1.30 -7.70 -13.48
CA PHE A 660 -1.68 -8.71 -12.50
C PHE A 660 -1.63 -8.07 -11.12
N ASN A 661 -2.71 -8.22 -10.35
CA ASN A 661 -2.84 -7.71 -8.99
C ASN A 661 -3.35 -8.83 -8.09
N ALA A 662 -2.47 -9.37 -7.26
CA ALA A 662 -2.84 -10.32 -6.22
C ALA A 662 -2.87 -9.62 -4.86
N TYR A 663 -4.06 -9.51 -4.27
CA TYR A 663 -4.26 -9.19 -2.86
C TYR A 663 -4.69 -10.49 -2.17
N ILE A 664 -3.75 -11.13 -1.48
CA ILE A 664 -3.96 -12.43 -0.85
C ILE A 664 -4.03 -12.21 0.66
N THR A 665 -5.19 -12.47 1.25
CA THR A 665 -5.40 -12.41 2.71
C THR A 665 -5.06 -13.76 3.32
N LEU A 666 -4.00 -13.80 4.12
CA LEU A 666 -3.56 -14.98 4.86
C LEU A 666 -4.46 -15.21 6.07
N ASP A 667 -4.66 -16.47 6.44
CA ASP A 667 -5.40 -16.85 7.64
C ASP A 667 -4.57 -16.77 8.93
N ARG A 668 -3.27 -16.45 8.85
CA ARG A 668 -2.35 -16.17 9.97
C ARG A 668 -0.99 -15.66 9.47
N PRO A 669 -0.14 -15.12 10.37
CA PRO A 669 1.18 -14.64 9.99
C PRO A 669 2.11 -15.72 9.45
N VAL A 670 3.02 -15.27 8.61
CA VAL A 670 4.11 -16.05 8.02
C VAL A 670 5.43 -15.31 8.20
N ASP A 671 6.53 -16.04 8.30
CA ASP A 671 7.90 -15.52 8.44
C ASP A 671 8.46 -14.98 7.11
N GLY A 672 7.89 -15.44 6.00
CA GLY A 672 8.30 -15.10 4.65
C GLY A 672 7.36 -15.70 3.62
N TRP A 673 7.38 -15.17 2.41
CA TRP A 673 6.54 -15.67 1.33
C TRP A 673 7.22 -15.57 -0.03
N GLN A 674 6.80 -16.45 -0.94
CA GLN A 674 7.21 -16.46 -2.34
C GLN A 674 5.99 -16.68 -3.23
N LEU A 675 5.78 -15.79 -4.20
CA LEU A 675 4.80 -15.95 -5.27
C LEU A 675 5.53 -16.20 -6.59
N THR A 676 5.18 -17.29 -7.27
CA THR A 676 5.71 -17.62 -8.60
C THR A 676 4.62 -17.50 -9.64
N ILE A 677 4.93 -16.87 -10.78
CA ILE A 677 4.11 -16.86 -12.00
C ILE A 677 4.84 -17.69 -13.05
N SER A 678 4.17 -18.69 -13.63
CA SER A 678 4.76 -19.62 -14.60
C SER A 678 3.87 -19.81 -15.82
N ASP A 679 4.49 -19.94 -16.98
CA ASP A 679 3.80 -20.25 -18.25
C ASP A 679 3.03 -21.57 -18.09
N ALA A 680 1.74 -21.57 -18.46
CA ALA A 680 0.86 -22.70 -18.13
C ALA A 680 1.16 -23.96 -18.93
N ALA A 681 1.77 -23.84 -20.10
CA ALA A 681 2.13 -24.95 -20.98
C ALA A 681 3.48 -25.58 -20.59
N THR A 682 4.51 -24.75 -20.44
CA THR A 682 5.89 -25.22 -20.22
C THR A 682 6.27 -25.36 -18.75
N GLY A 683 5.53 -24.71 -17.84
CA GLY A 683 5.88 -24.63 -16.42
C GLY A 683 7.10 -23.74 -16.12
N LYS A 684 7.68 -23.07 -17.12
CA LYS A 684 8.80 -22.15 -16.92
C LYS A 684 8.34 -20.93 -16.13
N THR A 685 9.10 -20.56 -15.10
CA THR A 685 8.82 -19.39 -14.27
C THR A 685 9.09 -18.11 -15.05
N ALA A 686 8.09 -17.25 -15.16
CA ALA A 686 8.18 -15.93 -15.78
C ALA A 686 8.53 -14.84 -14.76
N ALA A 687 8.04 -14.98 -13.53
CA ALA A 687 8.35 -14.06 -12.45
C ALA A 687 8.34 -14.75 -11.08
N THR A 688 9.19 -14.28 -10.18
CA THR A 688 9.24 -14.69 -8.77
C THR A 688 9.29 -13.46 -7.91
N PHE A 689 8.38 -13.39 -6.95
CA PHE A 689 8.31 -12.35 -5.94
C PHE A 689 8.59 -12.99 -4.59
N ASN A 690 9.46 -12.38 -3.80
CA ASN A 690 9.76 -12.81 -2.45
C ASN A 690 9.46 -11.67 -1.49
N GLY A 691 8.93 -11.98 -0.32
CA GLY A 691 8.78 -11.03 0.77
C GLY A 691 9.15 -11.65 2.12
N GLY A 692 9.45 -10.77 3.07
CA GLY A 692 9.70 -11.14 4.47
C GLY A 692 8.40 -11.43 5.22
N PRO A 693 8.41 -11.27 6.56
CA PRO A 693 7.23 -11.52 7.38
C PRO A 693 6.00 -10.79 6.87
N ALA A 694 4.87 -11.49 6.82
CA ALA A 694 3.59 -10.95 6.42
C ALA A 694 2.52 -11.44 7.40
N HIS A 695 1.69 -10.52 7.90
CA HIS A 695 0.72 -10.81 8.95
C HIS A 695 -0.67 -11.12 8.40
N GLU A 696 -1.18 -10.23 7.52
CA GLU A 696 -2.56 -10.33 7.00
C GLU A 696 -2.60 -10.37 5.48
N ILE A 697 -1.89 -9.47 4.78
CA ILE A 697 -2.01 -9.34 3.32
C ILE A 697 -0.65 -9.51 2.64
N VAL A 698 -0.62 -10.35 1.60
CA VAL A 698 0.44 -10.38 0.58
C VAL A 698 -0.09 -9.66 -0.67
N SER A 699 0.59 -8.58 -1.06
CA SER A 699 0.28 -7.84 -2.29
C SER A 699 1.38 -8.02 -3.32
N VAL A 700 1.01 -8.45 -4.53
CA VAL A 700 1.92 -8.59 -5.66
C VAL A 700 1.33 -7.95 -6.90
N GLN A 701 2.14 -7.14 -7.57
CA GLN A 701 1.83 -6.60 -8.90
C GLN A 701 2.82 -7.10 -9.94
N TRP A 702 2.33 -7.49 -11.11
CA TRP A 702 3.17 -7.88 -12.24
C TRP A 702 2.63 -7.34 -13.56
N GLY A 703 3.44 -6.51 -14.22
CA GLY A 703 3.12 -5.92 -15.53
C GLY A 703 3.49 -6.80 -16.73
N GLY A 704 3.76 -8.09 -16.54
CA GLY A 704 4.01 -9.00 -17.66
C GLY A 704 5.39 -8.87 -18.33
N HIS A 705 6.39 -8.38 -17.59
CA HIS A 705 7.79 -8.34 -18.04
C HIS A 705 8.62 -9.42 -17.31
N LEU A 706 9.52 -10.06 -18.04
CA LEU A 706 10.50 -11.00 -17.50
C LEU A 706 11.60 -10.24 -16.73
N ALA A 707 12.39 -10.95 -15.93
CA ALA A 707 13.51 -10.36 -15.20
C ALA A 707 14.56 -9.68 -16.11
N SER A 708 14.65 -10.07 -17.38
CA SER A 708 15.51 -9.43 -18.39
C SER A 708 14.98 -8.08 -18.89
N GLY A 709 13.75 -7.69 -18.53
CA GLY A 709 13.03 -6.56 -19.10
C GLY A 709 12.28 -6.88 -20.40
N ALA A 710 12.46 -8.08 -20.96
CA ALA A 710 11.70 -8.52 -22.14
C ALA A 710 10.21 -8.75 -21.79
N LEU A 711 9.33 -8.62 -22.78
CA LEU A 711 7.91 -8.94 -22.62
C LEU A 711 7.75 -10.45 -22.39
N ALA A 712 6.87 -10.83 -21.47
CA ALA A 712 6.46 -12.23 -21.32
C ALA A 712 5.68 -12.70 -22.57
N LEU A 713 5.70 -14.01 -22.85
CA LEU A 713 4.93 -14.56 -23.96
C LEU A 713 3.43 -14.32 -23.75
N SER A 714 2.70 -13.96 -24.81
CA SER A 714 1.24 -13.99 -24.76
C SER A 714 0.73 -15.42 -24.51
N GLY A 715 -0.33 -15.54 -23.73
CA GLY A 715 -0.97 -16.82 -23.42
C GLY A 715 -1.28 -17.02 -21.93
N PRO A 716 -1.75 -18.23 -21.56
CA PRO A 716 -2.15 -18.55 -20.20
C PRO A 716 -0.95 -18.79 -19.26
N TYR A 717 -1.07 -18.31 -18.03
CA TYR A 717 -0.13 -18.48 -16.94
C TYR A 717 -0.83 -18.99 -15.68
N LYS A 718 -0.05 -19.62 -14.80
CA LYS A 718 -0.46 -20.01 -13.45
C LYS A 718 0.35 -19.23 -12.44
N TRP A 719 -0.27 -18.89 -11.32
CA TRP A 719 0.43 -18.31 -10.19
C TRP A 719 0.17 -19.14 -8.92
N LYS A 720 1.14 -19.16 -8.02
CA LYS A 720 1.08 -19.88 -6.75
C LYS A 720 1.86 -19.13 -5.69
N LEU A 721 1.29 -19.03 -4.49
CA LEU A 721 1.96 -18.58 -3.28
C LEU A 721 2.44 -19.77 -2.44
N THR A 722 3.64 -19.66 -1.91
CA THR A 722 4.18 -20.49 -0.84
C THR A 722 4.65 -19.58 0.28
N ALA A 723 4.58 -20.05 1.53
CA ALA A 723 4.99 -19.28 2.69
C ALA A 723 5.98 -20.07 3.54
N THR A 724 6.70 -19.38 4.42
CA THR A 724 7.48 -19.98 5.50
C THR A 724 6.77 -19.65 6.80
N ALA A 725 6.43 -20.65 7.60
CA ALA A 725 5.79 -20.47 8.90
C ALA A 725 6.45 -21.40 9.93
N GLY A 726 6.86 -20.85 11.07
CA GLY A 726 7.64 -21.60 12.07
C GLY A 726 8.98 -22.09 11.52
N GLY A 727 9.57 -21.33 10.58
CA GLY A 727 10.85 -21.68 9.94
C GLY A 727 10.79 -22.78 8.87
N ALA A 728 9.61 -23.29 8.51
CA ALA A 728 9.44 -24.31 7.47
C ALA A 728 8.61 -23.82 6.29
N ALA A 729 9.02 -24.18 5.06
CA ALA A 729 8.26 -23.89 3.85
C ALA A 729 6.95 -24.70 3.85
N THR A 730 5.83 -24.01 3.66
CA THR A 730 4.48 -24.57 3.65
C THR A 730 3.70 -24.07 2.43
N ALA A 731 2.84 -24.94 1.90
CA ALA A 731 1.92 -24.55 0.86
C ALA A 731 0.77 -23.75 1.47
N VAL A 732 0.38 -22.65 0.81
CA VAL A 732 -0.78 -21.85 1.21
C VAL A 732 -1.99 -22.37 0.42
N GLN A 733 -2.93 -23.03 1.10
CA GLN A 733 -4.15 -23.52 0.46
C GLN A 733 -5.03 -22.34 0.05
N GLY A 734 -5.61 -22.37 -1.15
CA GLY A 734 -6.43 -21.27 -1.67
C GLY A 734 -5.64 -20.13 -2.34
N ALA A 735 -4.32 -20.06 -2.18
CA ALA A 735 -3.48 -19.03 -2.82
C ALA A 735 -2.80 -19.52 -4.11
N SER A 736 -3.62 -19.88 -5.10
CA SER A 736 -3.17 -20.15 -6.46
C SER A 736 -4.26 -19.80 -7.46
N GLY A 737 -3.88 -19.45 -8.68
CA GLY A 737 -4.85 -19.11 -9.72
C GLY A 737 -4.23 -19.02 -11.11
N THR A 738 -4.99 -18.44 -12.03
CA THR A 738 -4.62 -18.32 -13.45
C THR A 738 -4.69 -16.88 -13.92
N LEU A 739 -3.87 -16.53 -14.90
CA LEU A 739 -3.92 -15.25 -15.60
C LEU A 739 -3.59 -15.45 -17.08
N VAL A 740 -3.83 -14.44 -17.91
CA VAL A 740 -3.45 -14.42 -19.33
C VAL A 740 -2.65 -13.17 -19.60
N VAL A 741 -1.53 -13.33 -20.28
CA VAL A 741 -0.78 -12.21 -20.85
C VAL A 741 -1.29 -11.97 -22.27
N PHE A 742 -1.75 -10.76 -22.54
CA PHE A 742 -2.21 -10.28 -23.85
C PHE A 742 -1.20 -9.30 -24.43
N CYS A 743 -1.02 -9.34 -25.75
CA CYS A 743 -0.11 -8.47 -26.51
C CYS A 743 1.34 -8.43 -25.95
N GLY A 744 1.83 -9.54 -25.42
CA GLY A 744 3.21 -9.72 -24.99
C GLY A 744 4.15 -9.99 -26.18
N ALA A 745 5.11 -10.88 -25.98
CA ALA A 745 5.82 -11.51 -27.09
C ALA A 745 4.96 -12.62 -27.71
N LEU A 746 4.82 -12.64 -29.03
CA LEU A 746 3.98 -13.65 -29.70
C LEU A 746 4.73 -14.96 -29.91
N ARG A 747 4.00 -16.07 -29.78
CA ARG A 747 4.49 -17.38 -30.22
C ARG A 747 4.44 -17.45 -31.75
N PHE A 748 5.26 -18.32 -32.34
CA PHE A 748 5.23 -18.56 -33.79
C PHE A 748 3.80 -18.85 -34.26
N ARG A 749 3.32 -18.11 -35.27
CA ARG A 749 1.95 -18.19 -35.82
C ARG A 749 0.82 -17.95 -34.81
N SER A 750 1.05 -17.04 -33.87
CA SER A 750 -0.05 -16.41 -33.15
C SER A 750 -0.82 -15.47 -34.08
N TYR A 751 -2.14 -15.49 -34.02
CA TYR A 751 -3.00 -14.67 -34.88
C TYR A 751 -3.70 -13.53 -34.12
N ASP A 752 -3.76 -13.63 -32.80
CA ASP A 752 -4.36 -12.64 -31.90
C ASP A 752 -3.37 -12.32 -30.76
N CYS A 753 -3.57 -11.16 -30.14
CA CYS A 753 -2.87 -10.73 -28.95
C CYS A 753 -2.95 -11.71 -27.77
N ASP A 754 -3.97 -12.58 -27.71
CA ASP A 754 -4.09 -13.62 -26.68
C ASP A 754 -2.99 -14.69 -26.75
N GLY A 755 -2.18 -14.70 -27.83
CA GLY A 755 -1.07 -15.63 -28.02
C GLY A 755 -1.48 -17.02 -28.46
N GLN A 756 -2.74 -17.24 -28.83
CA GLN A 756 -3.18 -18.50 -29.41
C GLN A 756 -2.58 -18.69 -30.80
N GLN A 757 -1.96 -19.85 -31.00
CA GLN A 757 -1.45 -20.26 -32.29
C GLN A 757 -2.61 -20.77 -33.16
N ALA A 758 -2.59 -20.41 -34.44
CA ALA A 758 -3.59 -20.86 -35.39
C ALA A 758 -3.02 -21.09 -36.79
N MET A 759 -3.80 -21.86 -37.55
CA MET A 759 -3.62 -22.04 -38.99
C MET A 759 -4.69 -21.26 -39.73
N LEU A 760 -4.30 -20.61 -40.83
CA LEU A 760 -5.24 -19.92 -41.71
C LEU A 760 -5.72 -20.88 -42.80
N GLY A 761 -7.02 -21.18 -42.80
CA GLY A 761 -7.69 -21.89 -43.90
C GLY A 761 -8.36 -20.92 -44.86
N VAL A 762 -8.11 -21.06 -46.16
CA VAL A 762 -8.80 -20.27 -47.20
C VAL A 762 -9.71 -21.18 -48.01
N ARG A 763 -10.98 -20.81 -48.16
CA ARG A 763 -11.97 -21.57 -48.96
C ARG A 763 -12.85 -20.66 -49.80
N HIS A 764 -13.64 -21.26 -50.70
CA HIS A 764 -14.69 -20.55 -51.40
C HIS A 764 -15.86 -20.25 -50.46
N GLY A 765 -16.25 -18.99 -50.36
CA GLY A 765 -17.40 -18.54 -49.60
C GLY A 765 -18.72 -18.80 -50.34
N PRO A 766 -19.85 -18.86 -49.60
CA PRO A 766 -21.16 -19.20 -50.17
C PRO A 766 -21.70 -18.17 -51.18
N TYR A 767 -21.15 -16.95 -51.19
CA TYR A 767 -21.58 -15.84 -52.07
C TYR A 767 -20.66 -15.58 -53.28
N GLY A 768 -19.77 -16.53 -53.62
CA GLY A 768 -18.92 -16.44 -54.82
C GLY A 768 -17.55 -15.77 -54.64
N GLY A 769 -17.13 -15.53 -53.39
CA GLY A 769 -15.81 -15.01 -53.01
C GLY A 769 -14.89 -16.04 -52.31
N TYR A 770 -13.77 -15.58 -51.75
CA TYR A 770 -12.95 -16.37 -50.83
C TYR A 770 -13.11 -15.84 -49.41
N GLU A 771 -13.01 -16.73 -48.43
CA GLU A 771 -13.03 -16.39 -47.01
C GLU A 771 -11.87 -17.07 -46.28
N GLY A 772 -11.29 -16.32 -45.32
CA GLY A 772 -10.28 -16.80 -44.39
C GLY A 772 -10.91 -17.29 -43.09
N HIS A 773 -10.46 -18.44 -42.62
CA HIS A 773 -10.90 -19.14 -41.40
C HIS A 773 -9.70 -19.38 -40.51
N TRP A 774 -9.77 -18.93 -39.26
CA TRP A 774 -8.70 -19.16 -38.30
C TRP A 774 -9.00 -20.39 -37.47
N TRP A 775 -8.13 -21.39 -37.55
CA TRP A 775 -8.25 -22.63 -36.80
C TRP A 775 -7.29 -22.60 -35.61
N GLY A 776 -7.81 -22.24 -34.43
CA GLY A 776 -7.05 -22.12 -33.19
C GLY A 776 -6.80 -23.47 -32.51
N ALA A 777 -5.76 -23.52 -31.67
CA ALA A 777 -5.46 -24.69 -30.86
C ALA A 777 -6.46 -24.88 -29.72
N THR A 778 -6.93 -26.11 -29.53
CA THR A 778 -7.64 -26.52 -28.31
C THR A 778 -6.65 -26.96 -27.23
N ALA A 779 -7.09 -26.98 -25.96
CA ALA A 779 -6.25 -27.44 -24.84
C ALA A 779 -5.80 -28.93 -24.92
N THR A 780 -6.41 -29.73 -25.80
CA THR A 780 -6.00 -31.13 -26.06
C THR A 780 -5.22 -31.28 -27.37
N GLY A 781 -4.92 -30.16 -28.01
CA GLY A 781 -4.21 -30.05 -29.28
C GLY A 781 -4.95 -30.59 -30.50
N GLY A 782 -6.27 -30.57 -30.48
CA GLY A 782 -7.10 -30.50 -31.68
C GLY A 782 -7.30 -29.06 -32.15
N LEU A 783 -8.08 -28.86 -33.21
CA LEU A 783 -8.40 -27.53 -33.75
C LEU A 783 -9.84 -27.13 -33.42
N VAL A 784 -10.05 -25.84 -33.17
CA VAL A 784 -11.38 -25.21 -33.08
C VAL A 784 -11.50 -24.16 -34.18
N ASP A 785 -12.66 -24.11 -34.83
CA ASP A 785 -12.99 -23.06 -35.79
C ASP A 785 -13.21 -21.77 -35.00
N GLY A 786 -12.28 -20.83 -35.12
CA GLY A 786 -12.36 -19.49 -34.52
C GLY A 786 -13.33 -18.57 -35.26
N GLY A 787 -14.01 -19.09 -36.28
CA GLY A 787 -14.90 -18.33 -37.15
C GLY A 787 -14.20 -17.86 -38.41
N TYR A 788 -15.00 -17.19 -39.24
CA TYR A 788 -14.55 -16.61 -40.49
C TYR A 788 -14.80 -15.11 -40.44
N THR A 789 -13.94 -14.34 -41.09
CA THR A 789 -14.15 -12.90 -41.19
C THR A 789 -15.08 -12.63 -42.37
N ASP A 790 -16.23 -12.00 -42.11
CA ASP A 790 -17.16 -11.53 -43.16
C ASP A 790 -16.48 -10.54 -44.15
N ASP A 791 -15.31 -10.00 -43.78
CA ASP A 791 -14.56 -8.98 -44.53
C ASP A 791 -13.10 -9.38 -44.88
N TRP A 792 -12.89 -10.58 -45.42
CA TRP A 792 -11.56 -11.02 -45.90
C TRP A 792 -11.15 -10.29 -47.19
N ILE A 793 -10.12 -9.42 -47.18
CA ILE A 793 -9.64 -8.72 -48.40
C ILE A 793 -8.10 -8.65 -48.59
N PRO A 794 -7.30 -9.70 -48.26
CA PRO A 794 -6.01 -9.91 -48.93
C PRO A 794 -6.18 -10.26 -50.41
N GLY A 795 -6.20 -9.21 -51.23
CA GLY A 795 -6.07 -9.24 -52.68
C GLY A 795 -6.76 -10.39 -53.38
N THR A 796 -8.06 -10.66 -53.19
CA THR A 796 -8.83 -11.53 -54.10
C THR A 796 -10.32 -11.38 -53.87
N GLY A 797 -11.14 -11.22 -54.90
CA GLY A 797 -11.57 -12.33 -55.76
C GLY A 797 -10.53 -13.02 -56.66
N PRO A 798 -10.88 -14.15 -57.30
CA PRO A 798 -9.95 -14.97 -58.07
C PRO A 798 -9.16 -14.18 -59.12
N GLY A 799 -7.82 -14.26 -59.09
CA GLY A 799 -6.93 -13.55 -60.02
C GLY A 799 -6.06 -12.47 -59.39
N ASP A 800 -6.21 -12.20 -58.09
CA ASP A 800 -5.51 -11.10 -57.41
C ASP A 800 -4.52 -11.53 -56.30
N THR A 801 -4.46 -12.81 -55.89
CA THR A 801 -3.42 -13.36 -54.98
C THR A 801 -2.88 -14.68 -55.52
N SER A 802 -1.55 -14.75 -55.64
CA SER A 802 -0.74 -15.89 -56.04
C SER A 802 0.10 -16.48 -54.91
N ALA A 803 0.19 -15.82 -53.75
CA ALA A 803 0.81 -16.35 -52.53
C ALA A 803 0.31 -15.61 -51.28
N LEU A 804 0.10 -16.34 -50.18
CA LEU A 804 -0.13 -15.81 -48.83
C LEU A 804 0.99 -16.30 -47.90
N VAL A 805 1.51 -15.42 -47.07
CA VAL A 805 2.55 -15.72 -46.09
C VAL A 805 2.14 -15.11 -44.75
N PRO A 806 1.67 -15.93 -43.79
CA PRO A 806 1.57 -15.50 -42.40
C PRO A 806 2.98 -15.15 -41.95
N PHE A 807 3.26 -13.85 -41.85
CA PHE A 807 4.63 -13.37 -41.71
C PHE A 807 5.08 -13.36 -40.27
N GLY A 808 4.15 -13.08 -39.35
CA GLY A 808 4.46 -12.63 -38.01
C GLY A 808 4.58 -11.10 -38.01
N ASP A 809 5.41 -10.51 -37.15
CA ASP A 809 5.41 -9.06 -36.93
C ASP A 809 6.38 -8.33 -37.90
N ILE A 810 5.88 -7.82 -39.04
CA ILE A 810 6.72 -7.11 -40.02
C ILE A 810 6.96 -5.64 -39.64
N ASN A 811 6.11 -5.06 -38.79
CA ASN A 811 6.10 -3.62 -38.49
C ASN A 811 6.63 -3.27 -37.09
N GLY A 812 6.98 -4.28 -36.29
CA GLY A 812 7.52 -4.16 -34.94
C GLY A 812 6.50 -3.78 -33.87
N ASP A 813 5.19 -3.84 -34.15
CA ASP A 813 4.15 -3.45 -33.20
C ASP A 813 3.76 -4.56 -32.21
N GLY A 814 4.26 -5.77 -32.43
CA GLY A 814 4.00 -6.96 -31.62
C GLY A 814 2.75 -7.74 -32.02
N THR A 815 2.15 -7.46 -33.17
CA THR A 815 0.98 -8.16 -33.69
C THR A 815 1.32 -8.95 -34.96
N GLY A 816 0.55 -10.00 -35.25
CA GLY A 816 0.78 -10.84 -36.41
C GLY A 816 0.30 -10.19 -37.71
N ASP A 817 1.21 -10.06 -38.69
CA ASP A 817 0.96 -9.52 -40.02
C ASP A 817 0.92 -10.60 -41.11
N LEU A 818 0.31 -10.24 -42.23
CA LEU A 818 0.16 -11.11 -43.40
C LEU A 818 0.77 -10.47 -44.65
N LEU A 819 1.58 -11.21 -45.40
CA LEU A 819 1.97 -10.81 -46.76
C LEU A 819 1.08 -11.51 -47.79
N ALA A 820 0.61 -10.73 -48.77
CA ALA A 820 -0.08 -11.24 -49.95
C ALA A 820 0.62 -10.77 -51.22
N ARG A 821 0.84 -11.70 -52.16
CA ARG A 821 1.40 -11.39 -53.48
C ARG A 821 0.33 -11.52 -54.55
N ASP A 822 0.16 -10.53 -55.40
CA ASP A 822 -0.75 -10.61 -56.55
C ASP A 822 -0.15 -11.37 -57.76
N PRO A 823 -0.94 -11.75 -58.79
CA PRO A 823 -0.40 -12.37 -59.99
C PRO A 823 0.47 -11.47 -60.87
N SER A 824 0.43 -10.14 -60.67
CA SER A 824 1.36 -9.21 -61.32
C SER A 824 2.75 -9.20 -60.66
N GLY A 825 2.88 -9.81 -59.48
CA GLY A 825 4.12 -9.89 -58.71
C GLY A 825 4.32 -8.73 -57.75
N VAL A 826 3.27 -8.00 -57.37
CA VAL A 826 3.33 -7.03 -56.27
C VAL A 826 3.13 -7.77 -54.95
N LEU A 827 4.05 -7.56 -54.00
CA LEU A 827 3.96 -8.04 -52.63
C LEU A 827 3.50 -6.90 -51.71
N THR A 828 2.48 -7.16 -50.91
CA THR A 828 1.84 -6.20 -50.01
C THR A 828 1.76 -6.80 -48.61
N ALA A 829 2.16 -6.02 -47.60
CA ALA A 829 1.93 -6.34 -46.20
C ALA A 829 0.57 -5.80 -45.74
N TYR A 830 -0.16 -6.63 -45.02
CA TYR A 830 -1.40 -6.34 -44.35
C TYR A 830 -1.08 -6.31 -42.87
N LEU A 831 -1.06 -5.10 -42.31
CA LEU A 831 -0.69 -4.90 -40.93
C LEU A 831 -1.87 -5.26 -40.04
N GLY A 832 -1.68 -6.25 -39.18
CA GLY A 832 -2.68 -6.71 -38.22
C GLY A 832 -2.94 -5.67 -37.14
N LEU A 833 -4.01 -5.87 -36.36
CA LEU A 833 -4.30 -5.08 -35.16
C LEU A 833 -4.31 -5.97 -33.91
N GLY A 834 -3.61 -7.11 -33.97
CA GLY A 834 -3.68 -8.14 -32.93
C GLY A 834 -5.02 -8.86 -32.89
N GLN A 835 -5.77 -8.87 -33.99
CA GLN A 835 -7.01 -9.60 -34.19
C GLN A 835 -7.05 -10.18 -35.61
N ALA A 836 -7.93 -11.15 -35.85
CA ALA A 836 -8.13 -11.82 -37.13
C ALA A 836 -8.62 -10.92 -38.31
N TYR A 837 -8.69 -9.60 -38.13
CA TYR A 837 -9.26 -8.66 -39.09
C TYR A 837 -8.18 -7.98 -39.95
N PHE A 838 -8.24 -8.18 -41.27
CA PHE A 838 -7.38 -7.52 -42.26
C PHE A 838 -8.20 -6.64 -43.24
N ASN A 839 -9.36 -6.17 -42.79
CA ASN A 839 -10.28 -5.32 -43.55
C ASN A 839 -9.83 -3.85 -43.55
N THR A 840 -9.67 -3.25 -44.73
CA THR A 840 -9.29 -1.83 -44.90
C THR A 840 -10.44 -0.82 -44.81
N GLY A 841 -11.65 -1.27 -44.46
CA GLY A 841 -12.78 -0.38 -44.17
C GLY A 841 -12.68 0.33 -42.81
N GLU A 842 -11.91 -0.24 -41.89
CA GLU A 842 -11.59 0.36 -40.59
C GLU A 842 -10.38 1.28 -40.70
N ALA A 843 -10.37 2.39 -39.97
CA ALA A 843 -9.36 3.44 -40.09
C ALA A 843 -7.92 2.98 -39.75
N ASP A 844 -7.79 1.90 -38.99
CA ASP A 844 -6.52 1.49 -38.40
C ASP A 844 -5.81 0.32 -39.12
N VAL A 845 -6.51 -0.45 -39.97
CA VAL A 845 -5.88 -1.53 -40.76
C VAL A 845 -5.15 -0.96 -41.96
N LYS A 846 -3.82 -1.08 -41.97
CA LYS A 846 -2.94 -0.49 -42.99
C LYS A 846 -2.42 -1.55 -43.97
N ARG A 847 -2.40 -1.21 -45.26
CA ARG A 847 -1.69 -1.97 -46.28
C ARG A 847 -0.42 -1.23 -46.71
N VAL A 848 0.70 -1.93 -46.69
CA VAL A 848 2.01 -1.38 -47.09
C VAL A 848 2.51 -2.16 -48.29
N ARG A 849 2.74 -1.46 -49.40
CA ARG A 849 3.35 -2.07 -50.59
C ARG A 849 4.84 -2.34 -50.32
N ILE A 850 5.23 -3.60 -50.29
CA ILE A 850 6.65 -4.02 -50.14
C ILE A 850 7.41 -3.80 -51.45
N GLY A 851 6.82 -4.17 -52.60
CA GLY A 851 7.44 -3.94 -53.90
C GLY A 851 6.85 -4.77 -55.03
N GLY A 852 7.32 -4.55 -56.26
CA GLY A 852 6.98 -5.36 -57.45
C GLY A 852 8.10 -6.32 -57.85
N GLY A 853 7.84 -7.21 -58.83
CA GLY A 853 8.83 -8.15 -59.37
C GLY A 853 8.99 -9.45 -58.56
N TRP A 854 8.10 -9.71 -57.61
CA TRP A 854 8.12 -10.92 -56.78
C TRP A 854 7.63 -12.17 -57.51
N ASN A 855 7.15 -12.05 -58.76
CA ASN A 855 6.75 -13.16 -59.62
C ASN A 855 7.92 -14.05 -60.07
N ILE A 856 9.18 -13.64 -59.84
CA ILE A 856 10.36 -14.48 -60.04
C ILE A 856 10.42 -15.67 -59.06
N TYR A 857 9.67 -15.60 -57.96
CA TYR A 857 9.63 -16.62 -56.91
C TYR A 857 8.44 -17.56 -57.10
N ASN A 858 8.63 -18.86 -56.88
CA ASN A 858 7.54 -19.85 -56.88
C ASN A 858 7.15 -20.27 -55.46
N THR A 859 7.86 -19.82 -54.44
CA THR A 859 7.58 -20.10 -53.03
C THR A 859 8.07 -18.93 -52.17
N LEU A 860 7.23 -18.48 -51.24
CA LEU A 860 7.52 -17.45 -50.24
C LEU A 860 7.09 -18.01 -48.88
N LEU A 861 7.95 -17.91 -47.86
CA LEU A 861 7.70 -18.43 -46.51
C LEU A 861 8.33 -17.51 -45.47
N SER A 862 7.66 -17.30 -44.34
CA SER A 862 8.29 -16.71 -43.15
C SER A 862 8.70 -17.81 -42.19
N THR A 863 9.99 -17.89 -41.87
CA THR A 863 10.55 -18.89 -40.94
C THR A 863 10.51 -18.45 -39.49
N GLY A 864 10.04 -17.23 -39.22
CA GLY A 864 10.41 -16.48 -38.03
C GLY A 864 11.79 -15.84 -38.19
N ASP A 865 12.39 -15.40 -37.09
CA ASP A 865 13.73 -14.81 -37.05
C ASP A 865 14.83 -15.83 -37.42
N LEU A 866 15.43 -15.67 -38.60
CA LEU A 866 16.47 -16.57 -39.14
C LEU A 866 17.89 -16.00 -38.95
N ASN A 867 18.02 -14.70 -38.64
CA ASN A 867 19.30 -14.02 -38.50
C ASN A 867 19.64 -13.63 -37.04
N GLY A 868 18.72 -13.84 -36.10
CA GLY A 868 18.85 -13.55 -34.67
C GLY A 868 18.70 -12.06 -34.32
N ASP A 869 18.10 -11.23 -35.16
CA ASP A 869 17.93 -9.79 -34.92
C ASP A 869 16.62 -9.42 -34.19
N GLY A 870 15.77 -10.40 -33.91
CA GLY A 870 14.49 -10.23 -33.23
C GLY A 870 13.32 -9.87 -34.16
N HIS A 871 13.50 -9.90 -35.48
CA HIS A 871 12.43 -9.68 -36.45
C HIS A 871 12.17 -10.94 -37.28
N ASP A 872 10.91 -11.15 -37.66
CA ASP A 872 10.57 -12.25 -38.56
C ASP A 872 11.12 -12.00 -39.98
N ASP A 873 11.60 -13.07 -40.63
CA ASP A 873 12.31 -12.99 -41.92
C ASP A 873 11.57 -13.71 -43.06
N LEU A 874 11.84 -13.29 -44.30
CA LEU A 874 11.31 -13.96 -45.50
C LEU A 874 12.37 -14.83 -46.19
N VAL A 875 11.97 -16.05 -46.53
CA VAL A 875 12.72 -16.94 -47.43
C VAL A 875 11.93 -17.15 -48.72
N ALA A 876 12.60 -16.99 -49.86
CA ALA A 876 11.99 -17.07 -51.19
C ALA A 876 12.76 -18.01 -52.11
N ARG A 877 12.06 -18.92 -52.82
CA ARG A 877 12.66 -19.80 -53.83
C ARG A 877 12.32 -19.30 -55.23
N ASP A 878 13.34 -19.07 -56.05
CA ASP A 878 13.14 -18.68 -57.45
C ASP A 878 12.85 -19.88 -58.37
N ALA A 879 12.41 -19.58 -59.59
CA ALA A 879 12.09 -20.60 -60.59
C ALA A 879 13.29 -21.48 -60.98
N ALA A 880 14.54 -21.01 -60.77
CA ALA A 880 15.76 -21.78 -61.02
C ALA A 880 16.16 -22.68 -59.83
N GLY A 881 15.41 -22.64 -58.72
CA GLY A 881 15.69 -23.42 -57.52
C GLY A 881 16.79 -22.82 -56.64
N VAL A 882 17.03 -21.51 -56.73
CA VAL A 882 17.86 -20.78 -55.78
C VAL A 882 16.98 -20.27 -54.63
N LEU A 883 17.45 -20.47 -53.41
CA LEU A 883 16.84 -19.96 -52.20
C LEU A 883 17.50 -18.63 -51.82
N TRP A 884 16.67 -17.66 -51.48
CA TRP A 884 17.04 -16.28 -51.17
C TRP A 884 16.50 -15.91 -49.78
N PHE A 885 17.34 -15.23 -49.02
CA PHE A 885 17.03 -14.64 -47.72
C PHE A 885 16.70 -13.15 -47.88
N TYR A 886 15.72 -12.69 -47.13
CA TYR A 886 15.32 -11.29 -47.01
C TYR A 886 15.11 -10.99 -45.52
N ALA A 887 15.99 -10.17 -44.95
CA ALA A 887 15.84 -9.78 -43.55
C ALA A 887 14.61 -8.87 -43.37
N GLY A 888 13.81 -9.16 -42.35
CA GLY A 888 12.81 -8.25 -41.81
C GLY A 888 13.48 -6.98 -41.28
N THR A 889 12.73 -5.87 -41.21
CA THR A 889 13.25 -4.61 -40.67
C THR A 889 12.48 -4.12 -39.44
N GLY A 890 11.40 -4.81 -39.07
CA GLY A 890 10.44 -4.35 -38.06
C GLY A 890 9.82 -2.99 -38.40
N LYS A 891 9.78 -2.60 -39.69
CA LYS A 891 9.29 -1.29 -40.17
C LYS A 891 8.48 -1.43 -41.46
N SER A 892 7.74 -2.53 -41.58
CA SER A 892 6.92 -2.88 -42.75
C SER A 892 7.72 -2.97 -44.06
N SER A 893 8.98 -3.42 -43.99
CA SER A 893 9.86 -3.53 -45.17
C SER A 893 10.84 -4.70 -45.05
N LEU A 894 11.39 -5.13 -46.19
CA LEU A 894 12.40 -6.17 -46.30
C LEU A 894 13.69 -5.61 -46.89
N THR A 895 14.83 -6.15 -46.49
CA THR A 895 16.14 -5.79 -47.03
C THR A 895 16.38 -6.32 -48.45
N SER A 896 17.54 -6.02 -49.03
CA SER A 896 17.95 -6.61 -50.31
C SER A 896 18.25 -8.10 -50.16
N ARG A 897 17.86 -8.90 -51.16
CA ARG A 897 18.01 -10.35 -51.11
C ARG A 897 19.47 -10.80 -50.98
N VAL A 898 19.70 -11.80 -50.13
CA VAL A 898 20.97 -12.51 -49.98
C VAL A 898 20.81 -13.94 -50.47
N ARG A 899 21.78 -14.45 -51.24
CA ARG A 899 21.72 -15.81 -51.78
C ARG A 899 22.06 -16.82 -50.69
N ILE A 900 21.14 -17.72 -50.36
CA ILE A 900 21.41 -18.88 -49.49
C ILE A 900 22.10 -19.97 -50.31
N GLY A 901 21.54 -20.36 -51.47
CA GLY A 901 22.13 -21.40 -52.30
C GLY A 901 21.21 -21.96 -53.38
N GLY A 902 21.76 -22.72 -54.33
CA GLY A 902 21.00 -23.42 -55.38
C GLY A 902 20.64 -24.87 -55.03
N GLY A 903 19.89 -25.55 -55.90
CA GLY A 903 19.54 -26.98 -55.76
C GLY A 903 18.24 -27.25 -55.01
N TRP A 904 17.47 -26.22 -54.67
CA TRP A 904 16.20 -26.33 -53.94
C TRP A 904 15.02 -26.76 -54.81
N ASN A 905 15.23 -26.93 -56.12
CA ASN A 905 14.29 -27.55 -57.04
C ASN A 905 14.16 -29.07 -56.82
N THR A 906 15.06 -29.69 -56.04
CA THR A 906 14.90 -31.09 -55.60
C THR A 906 13.71 -31.31 -54.66
N TYR A 907 13.19 -30.23 -54.06
CA TYR A 907 12.11 -30.26 -53.08
C TYR A 907 10.76 -29.92 -53.71
N THR A 908 9.78 -30.76 -53.44
CA THR A 908 8.39 -30.57 -53.88
C THR A 908 7.60 -29.70 -52.92
N LYS A 909 8.00 -29.65 -51.64
CA LYS A 909 7.39 -28.81 -50.60
C LYS A 909 8.49 -28.19 -49.73
N LEU A 910 8.31 -26.93 -49.38
CA LEU A 910 9.09 -26.20 -48.38
C LEU A 910 8.08 -25.68 -47.35
N VAL A 911 8.38 -25.84 -46.07
CA VAL A 911 7.47 -25.48 -44.97
C VAL A 911 8.30 -24.79 -43.89
N ALA A 912 7.90 -23.57 -43.53
CA ALA A 912 8.43 -22.88 -42.38
C ALA A 912 7.78 -23.39 -41.10
N THR A 913 8.61 -23.75 -40.12
CA THR A 913 8.19 -24.40 -38.87
C THR A 913 8.38 -23.55 -37.64
N GLY A 914 8.92 -22.33 -37.78
CA GLY A 914 9.45 -21.60 -36.64
C GLY A 914 10.65 -22.34 -36.07
N ASP A 915 11.00 -22.06 -34.82
CA ASP A 915 12.07 -22.78 -34.12
C ASP A 915 11.64 -24.20 -33.72
N LEU A 916 11.97 -25.17 -34.57
CA LEU A 916 11.64 -26.59 -34.36
C LEU A 916 12.65 -27.26 -33.43
N THR A 917 13.87 -26.72 -33.31
CA THR A 917 14.95 -27.29 -32.49
C THR A 917 15.10 -26.66 -31.11
N GLY A 918 14.40 -25.58 -30.82
CA GLY A 918 14.51 -24.83 -29.57
C GLY A 918 15.82 -24.03 -29.46
N ASP A 919 16.51 -23.78 -30.57
CA ASP A 919 17.81 -23.09 -30.57
C ASP A 919 17.69 -21.56 -30.70
N GLY A 920 16.47 -21.04 -30.86
CA GLY A 920 16.14 -19.64 -31.01
C GLY A 920 16.26 -19.11 -32.44
N ALA A 921 16.42 -19.96 -33.45
CA ALA A 921 16.39 -19.59 -34.86
C ALA A 921 15.20 -20.23 -35.59
N GLY A 922 14.67 -19.54 -36.60
CA GLY A 922 13.67 -20.11 -37.48
C GLY A 922 14.19 -21.31 -38.28
N ASP A 923 13.45 -22.41 -38.26
CA ASP A 923 13.76 -23.64 -38.99
C ASP A 923 12.84 -23.84 -40.21
N LEU A 924 13.29 -24.71 -41.11
CA LEU A 924 12.56 -25.11 -42.30
C LEU A 924 12.57 -26.62 -42.47
N VAL A 925 11.45 -27.20 -42.91
CA VAL A 925 11.41 -28.58 -43.40
C VAL A 925 11.12 -28.61 -44.90
N ALA A 926 11.73 -29.58 -45.58
CA ALA A 926 11.65 -29.73 -47.03
C ALA A 926 11.37 -31.19 -47.41
N VAL A 927 10.41 -31.42 -48.31
CA VAL A 927 10.08 -32.77 -48.80
C VAL A 927 10.62 -32.95 -50.20
N ASP A 928 11.52 -33.92 -50.40
CA ASP A 928 12.10 -34.18 -51.71
C ASP A 928 11.16 -34.97 -52.64
N GLY A 929 11.56 -35.12 -53.91
CA GLY A 929 10.78 -35.85 -54.91
C GLY A 929 10.54 -37.34 -54.58
N SER A 930 11.30 -37.92 -53.66
CA SER A 930 11.11 -39.30 -53.18
C SER A 930 10.19 -39.40 -51.96
N GLY A 931 9.72 -38.27 -51.44
CA GLY A 931 8.88 -38.20 -50.23
C GLY A 931 9.66 -38.26 -48.92
N VAL A 932 10.97 -38.04 -48.95
CA VAL A 932 11.78 -37.91 -47.73
C VAL A 932 11.70 -36.47 -47.24
N MET A 933 11.42 -36.31 -45.96
CA MET A 933 11.42 -35.02 -45.28
C MET A 933 12.79 -34.77 -44.64
N TRP A 934 13.31 -33.57 -44.88
CA TRP A 934 14.57 -33.06 -44.38
C TRP A 934 14.33 -31.82 -43.53
N ARG A 935 14.94 -31.75 -42.35
CA ARG A 935 15.03 -30.51 -41.56
C ARG A 935 16.26 -29.72 -41.97
N TYR A 936 16.09 -28.41 -42.04
CA TYR A 936 17.13 -27.41 -42.17
C TYR A 936 17.07 -26.51 -40.94
N SER A 937 18.04 -26.65 -40.04
CA SER A 937 18.07 -25.78 -38.85
C SER A 937 18.64 -24.42 -39.21
N GLY A 938 18.05 -23.34 -38.69
CA GLY A 938 18.56 -21.99 -38.85
C GLY A 938 19.99 -21.85 -38.35
N ASN A 939 20.77 -20.93 -38.92
CA ASN A 939 22.13 -20.67 -38.46
C ASN A 939 22.28 -19.38 -37.64
N LYS A 940 21.23 -18.55 -37.52
CA LYS A 940 21.27 -17.18 -36.93
C LYS A 940 22.12 -16.20 -37.73
N GLN A 941 22.25 -16.42 -39.03
CA GLN A 941 22.90 -15.49 -39.97
C GLN A 941 22.12 -15.41 -41.30
N GLY A 942 20.81 -15.70 -41.28
CA GLY A 942 19.97 -15.66 -42.48
C GLY A 942 20.13 -16.86 -43.42
N GLY A 943 20.59 -18.00 -42.91
CA GLY A 943 20.77 -19.23 -43.67
C GLY A 943 20.51 -20.49 -42.84
N PHE A 944 20.84 -21.65 -43.40
CA PHE A 944 20.58 -22.95 -42.76
C PHE A 944 21.84 -23.78 -42.64
N THR A 945 21.87 -24.62 -41.61
CA THR A 945 22.88 -25.66 -41.38
C THR A 945 22.68 -26.86 -42.34
N THR A 946 23.52 -27.88 -42.18
CA THR A 946 23.42 -29.10 -43.00
C THR A 946 22.10 -29.84 -42.71
N ARG A 947 21.39 -30.23 -43.77
CA ARG A 947 20.09 -30.91 -43.64
C ARG A 947 20.17 -32.23 -42.88
N VAL A 948 19.14 -32.53 -42.10
CA VAL A 948 18.97 -33.79 -41.36
C VAL A 948 17.75 -34.53 -41.88
N LYS A 949 17.85 -35.83 -42.13
CA LYS A 949 16.69 -36.66 -42.54
C LYS A 949 15.80 -36.90 -41.32
N ILE A 950 14.52 -36.55 -41.42
CA ILE A 950 13.58 -36.65 -40.29
C ILE A 950 12.30 -37.45 -40.60
N GLY A 951 12.12 -37.93 -41.83
CA GLY A 951 11.01 -38.85 -42.14
C GLY A 951 10.93 -39.26 -43.60
N ALA A 952 10.05 -40.20 -43.92
CA ALA A 952 9.77 -40.66 -45.28
C ALA A 952 8.26 -40.87 -45.49
N GLY A 953 7.81 -41.00 -46.74
CA GLY A 953 6.40 -41.24 -47.08
C GLY A 953 5.52 -39.99 -47.16
N TRP A 954 6.13 -38.80 -47.18
CA TRP A 954 5.41 -37.51 -47.14
C TRP A 954 4.73 -37.12 -48.46
N THR A 955 4.90 -37.92 -49.53
CA THR A 955 4.18 -37.71 -50.81
C THR A 955 2.66 -37.90 -50.68
N MET A 956 2.18 -38.57 -49.63
CA MET A 956 0.75 -38.76 -49.40
C MET A 956 0.01 -37.48 -49.01
N TYR A 957 0.74 -36.42 -48.65
CA TYR A 957 0.19 -35.14 -48.24
C TYR A 957 0.22 -34.12 -49.37
N ASN A 958 -0.92 -33.45 -49.58
CA ASN A 958 -1.02 -32.35 -50.55
C ASN A 958 -0.66 -31.00 -49.93
N THR A 959 -0.81 -30.85 -48.61
CA THR A 959 -0.48 -29.63 -47.86
C THR A 959 0.17 -29.99 -46.52
N ILE A 960 1.19 -29.23 -46.12
CA ILE A 960 1.87 -29.33 -44.83
C ILE A 960 2.11 -27.91 -44.33
N VAL A 961 1.77 -27.65 -43.08
CA VAL A 961 1.90 -26.34 -42.41
C VAL A 961 2.61 -26.57 -41.09
N GLY A 962 3.58 -25.72 -40.75
CA GLY A 962 4.08 -25.66 -39.37
C GLY A 962 3.07 -24.88 -38.55
N PHE A 963 2.55 -25.45 -37.47
CA PHE A 963 1.49 -24.80 -36.69
C PHE A 963 2.04 -23.95 -35.56
N GLY A 964 3.18 -24.35 -34.99
CA GLY A 964 3.56 -23.97 -33.63
C GLY A 964 3.24 -25.11 -32.67
N ASP A 965 3.18 -24.84 -31.36
CA ASP A 965 2.96 -25.84 -30.32
C ASP A 965 1.46 -26.14 -30.16
N LEU A 966 0.94 -26.97 -31.08
CA LEU A 966 -0.46 -27.38 -31.09
C LEU A 966 -0.74 -28.38 -29.95
N SER A 967 0.22 -29.22 -29.59
CA SER A 967 0.12 -30.26 -28.58
C SER A 967 0.26 -29.72 -27.14
N HIS A 968 0.72 -28.48 -26.98
CA HIS A 968 1.01 -27.81 -25.70
C HIS A 968 2.13 -28.50 -24.91
N ASP A 969 3.10 -29.09 -25.62
CA ASP A 969 4.25 -29.79 -25.04
C ASP A 969 5.54 -28.94 -25.01
N GLY A 970 5.46 -27.71 -25.52
CA GLY A 970 6.56 -26.75 -25.62
C GLY A 970 7.39 -26.86 -26.89
N ASN A 971 7.03 -27.72 -27.85
CA ASN A 971 7.73 -27.89 -29.12
C ASN A 971 6.80 -27.58 -30.31
N ASN A 972 7.36 -27.05 -31.41
CA ASN A 972 6.57 -26.77 -32.60
C ASN A 972 6.15 -28.06 -33.34
N ASP A 973 4.90 -28.11 -33.76
CA ASP A 973 4.24 -29.23 -34.44
C ASP A 973 4.00 -28.95 -35.93
N LEU A 974 3.72 -30.02 -36.68
CA LEU A 974 3.18 -29.94 -38.04
C LEU A 974 1.72 -30.37 -38.11
N VAL A 975 1.00 -29.72 -39.02
CA VAL A 975 -0.31 -30.17 -39.50
C VAL A 975 -0.19 -30.53 -40.98
N ALA A 976 -0.61 -31.74 -41.34
CA ALA A 976 -0.56 -32.25 -42.70
C ALA A 976 -1.95 -32.67 -43.19
N ARG A 977 -2.31 -32.25 -44.41
CA ARG A 977 -3.56 -32.62 -45.07
C ARG A 977 -3.32 -33.66 -46.15
N ASP A 978 -4.05 -34.76 -46.07
CA ASP A 978 -4.04 -35.78 -47.14
C ASP A 978 -5.04 -35.46 -48.26
N SER A 979 -4.96 -36.22 -49.35
CA SER A 979 -5.85 -36.02 -50.51
C SER A 979 -7.33 -36.30 -50.24
N ALA A 980 -7.66 -36.95 -49.13
CA ALA A 980 -9.04 -37.19 -48.69
C ALA A 980 -9.57 -36.05 -47.79
N GLY A 981 -8.75 -35.02 -47.51
CA GLY A 981 -9.14 -33.89 -46.66
C GLY A 981 -9.10 -34.22 -45.16
N ARG A 982 -8.36 -35.25 -44.73
CA ARG A 982 -8.08 -35.48 -43.30
C ARG A 982 -6.86 -34.67 -42.87
N LEU A 983 -6.95 -34.07 -41.69
CA LEU A 983 -5.83 -33.38 -41.04
C LEU A 983 -5.15 -34.28 -40.03
N TRP A 984 -3.83 -34.26 -40.06
CA TRP A 984 -2.96 -35.06 -39.22
C TRP A 984 -1.99 -34.15 -38.47
N ARG A 985 -1.98 -34.22 -37.14
CA ARG A 985 -0.97 -33.61 -36.28
C ARG A 985 0.25 -34.53 -36.19
N TYR A 986 1.42 -33.92 -36.23
CA TYR A 986 2.70 -34.54 -35.94
C TYR A 986 3.38 -33.76 -34.83
N ASP A 987 3.50 -34.41 -33.68
CA ASP A 987 3.99 -33.80 -32.45
C ASP A 987 5.51 -33.63 -32.56
N GLY A 988 5.98 -32.41 -32.36
CA GLY A 988 7.39 -32.06 -32.34
C GLY A 988 8.13 -32.70 -31.18
N THR A 989 9.44 -32.52 -31.16
CA THR A 989 10.29 -32.88 -30.01
C THR A 989 11.37 -31.83 -29.88
N ALA A 990 11.95 -31.70 -28.68
CA ALA A 990 13.06 -30.80 -28.43
C ALA A 990 14.31 -31.05 -29.30
N SER A 991 14.39 -32.20 -29.99
CA SER A 991 15.48 -32.49 -30.94
C SER A 991 15.19 -32.02 -32.37
N GLY A 992 14.02 -31.42 -32.59
CA GLY A 992 13.50 -30.98 -33.89
C GLY A 992 13.18 -32.13 -34.85
N VAL A 993 12.62 -33.21 -34.33
CA VAL A 993 12.01 -34.30 -35.12
C VAL A 993 10.60 -34.56 -34.63
N PHE A 994 9.80 -35.32 -35.38
CA PHE A 994 8.42 -35.64 -35.01
C PHE A 994 8.31 -37.00 -34.31
N SER A 995 7.61 -37.06 -33.19
CA SER A 995 7.45 -38.27 -32.39
C SER A 995 6.16 -39.04 -32.70
N GLY A 996 6.17 -40.35 -32.40
CA GLY A 996 4.95 -41.16 -32.32
C GLY A 996 4.23 -41.44 -33.65
N ALA A 997 3.00 -41.94 -33.53
CA ALA A 997 2.08 -42.07 -34.64
C ALA A 997 1.31 -40.75 -34.82
N ARG A 998 1.12 -40.31 -36.07
CA ARG A 998 0.31 -39.14 -36.38
C ARG A 998 -1.10 -39.24 -35.78
N VAL A 999 -1.64 -38.11 -35.31
CA VAL A 999 -2.99 -38.04 -34.73
C VAL A 999 -3.94 -37.39 -35.74
N GLN A 1000 -5.08 -38.02 -36.04
CA GLN A 1000 -6.07 -37.36 -36.88
C GLN A 1000 -6.82 -36.31 -36.06
N ILE A 1001 -6.73 -35.05 -36.47
CA ILE A 1001 -7.32 -33.90 -35.76
C ILE A 1001 -8.48 -33.24 -36.52
N GLY A 1002 -8.78 -33.71 -37.72
CA GLY A 1002 -9.88 -33.17 -38.52
C GLY A 1002 -10.18 -33.97 -39.79
N SER A 1003 -11.32 -33.67 -40.40
CA SER A 1003 -11.79 -34.22 -41.69
C SER A 1003 -12.61 -33.19 -42.46
N GLY A 1004 -12.77 -33.35 -43.77
CA GLY A 1004 -13.55 -32.41 -44.60
C GLY A 1004 -12.78 -31.16 -45.01
N PHE A 1005 -11.47 -31.12 -44.78
CA PHE A 1005 -10.60 -29.98 -45.13
C PHE A 1005 -10.29 -29.87 -46.62
N ASN A 1006 -10.91 -30.71 -47.47
CA ASN A 1006 -10.89 -30.56 -48.92
C ASN A 1006 -11.76 -29.39 -49.40
N SER A 1007 -12.62 -28.82 -48.55
CA SER A 1007 -13.33 -27.57 -48.82
C SER A 1007 -12.40 -26.35 -48.88
N TYR A 1008 -11.26 -26.42 -48.20
CA TYR A 1008 -10.23 -25.37 -48.22
C TYR A 1008 -9.31 -25.50 -49.43
N VAL A 1009 -9.14 -24.42 -50.18
CA VAL A 1009 -8.22 -24.36 -51.32
C VAL A 1009 -6.77 -24.16 -50.87
N GLY A 1010 -6.55 -23.59 -49.69
CA GLY A 1010 -5.23 -23.41 -49.08
C GLY A 1010 -5.27 -23.46 -47.56
N LEU A 1011 -4.18 -23.93 -46.95
CA LEU A 1011 -3.92 -23.90 -45.51
C LEU A 1011 -2.53 -23.30 -45.32
N TYR A 1012 -2.39 -22.35 -44.40
CA TYR A 1012 -1.19 -21.53 -44.22
C TYR A 1012 -0.77 -21.39 -42.77
#